data_AF-A0A7T1MIB5-F1
#
_entry.id   AF-A0A7T1MIB5-F1
#
_cell.length_a   1.000
_cell.length_b   1.000
_cell.length_c   1.000
_cell.angle_alpha   90.00
_cell.angle_beta   90.00
_cell.angle_gamma   90.00
#
_symmetry.space_group_name_H-M   'P 1'
#
loop_
_entity.id
_entity.type
_entity.pdbx_description
1 polymer ?
#
loop_
_entity_poly.entity_id
_entity_poly.type
_entity_poly.pdbx_seq_one_letter_code
_entity_poly.pdbx_strand_id
1 'polypeptide(L)'
;MQEPSGTAIGTPAGGERAGDNSDVVRDSGDAAAKEVAGRTRPGDRRSDPPDRDDEAKAQDSRLVEALRRDFAESHRRRFGYLPSDRALVVERLLLEVAAAESAPHPVRHGPAGDSAAQGADTAMLRPASNHSTPSNPPNAERAAAPPPPAQTRVWLAPDGWQPVPLWRRSELPPAVWIDGPAVVTDATTTLMLEPQWSAVVLPGGELMLERAPSLAAMPNEIPEASLTGSDRSRQASAQQKPDQWALASDADGTIGDPHAPSIEPRRHPGGCAEAAADKPHQPAEPAQRATSVGTPRAPATPGAAIDPVQLELFHHRFAAIAEQMGVQLQLSSRSVNIRERLDFSCALFDGRGALVANAPHIPVHLGSMGESVASLLADVAARRRPPLAPGDVVLSNDPYAGGTHLPDITAITPVFAAGAPAGEAPLFFVASRGHHADVGGITPGSMPAFSTAIEQEGLLLRNEVFLSGGVFDEATWRRRLAAGPHPVRNPDQLLADLQAQVAANRQGVAALEQLIASEGQELVQAFMGHVQANAAEAVRRVVDRLQAGSHAVELDGGAWIQVTVTPDRQARRVRVDFTGTSPQLATNHNAPLAVTHAVVLYVFRCLVGEEIPLNAGCFEPIDLVVPPGCLLSPSPPAAVVAGNVETSQAACNALFGALGVQAAAQGTMNNLSFGDEAQGPASRQYYETICGGTGAGVLADGRGFAGASAVQSHMTNSRLTDPEILEERFPVRLEIFRKRRGSGGAGRWPGGDGVIRQLRALEPLRVSLLTGSRRVPPFGLAGGQAGACGANWLLRSGGSEETLPPCCEISLAAGEGLRIETPGGGGYGAPD
;
A
#
# COMPACT_ATOMS: atom_id res chain seq x y z
N MET A 1 -32.28 -37.34 36.43
CA MET A 1 -32.71 -37.95 37.71
C MET A 1 -32.13 -37.12 38.83
N GLN A 2 -32.93 -36.85 39.87
CA GLN A 2 -32.57 -36.35 41.21
C GLN A 2 -31.69 -35.07 41.36
N GLU A 3 -32.38 -33.98 41.72
CA GLU A 3 -32.00 -32.92 42.68
C GLU A 3 -31.87 -33.49 44.13
N PRO A 4 -31.71 -32.71 45.26
CA PRO A 4 -31.59 -31.24 45.47
C PRO A 4 -30.33 -30.88 46.33
N SER A 5 -30.17 -29.84 47.17
CA SER A 5 -30.96 -28.70 47.73
C SER A 5 -29.97 -27.63 48.27
N GLY A 6 -30.30 -26.37 48.62
CA GLY A 6 -31.56 -25.61 48.60
C GLY A 6 -31.76 -24.77 49.89
N THR A 7 -32.16 -23.48 49.77
CA THR A 7 -32.63 -22.55 50.85
C THR A 7 -31.63 -22.14 51.97
N ALA A 8 -31.73 -21.00 52.70
CA ALA A 8 -32.53 -19.75 52.56
C ALA A 8 -32.06 -18.59 53.51
N ILE A 9 -32.40 -17.34 53.15
CA ILE A 9 -32.80 -16.15 53.98
C ILE A 9 -31.89 -15.66 55.13
N GLY A 10 -31.65 -14.33 55.21
CA GLY A 10 -31.21 -13.68 56.47
C GLY A 10 -30.74 -12.20 56.41
N THR A 11 -31.65 -11.23 56.55
CA THR A 11 -31.38 -9.83 56.98
C THR A 11 -32.06 -9.61 58.35
N PRO A 12 -31.58 -8.74 59.28
CA PRO A 12 -31.70 -7.28 59.09
C PRO A 12 -30.69 -6.33 59.81
N ALA A 13 -30.70 -5.08 59.33
CA ALA A 13 -30.45 -3.75 59.95
C ALA A 13 -29.82 -3.51 61.35
N GLY A 14 -28.99 -2.45 61.42
CA GLY A 14 -28.73 -1.60 62.60
C GLY A 14 -27.33 -1.74 63.25
N GLY A 15 -26.63 -0.68 63.69
CA GLY A 15 -26.87 0.77 63.55
C GLY A 15 -25.86 1.66 64.30
N GLU A 16 -25.77 2.93 63.89
CA GLU A 16 -25.26 4.14 64.60
C GLU A 16 -23.79 4.30 65.12
N ARG A 17 -23.14 5.34 64.57
CA ARG A 17 -22.37 6.45 65.22
C ARG A 17 -20.96 6.26 65.85
N ALA A 18 -19.99 6.82 65.12
CA ALA A 18 -19.22 8.05 65.45
C ALA A 18 -18.13 8.07 66.55
N GLY A 19 -17.13 8.95 66.32
CA GLY A 19 -16.01 9.27 67.20
C GLY A 19 -14.68 8.62 66.77
N ASP A 20 -13.51 9.25 66.78
CA ASP A 20 -12.99 10.60 66.43
C ASP A 20 -11.52 10.64 66.91
N ASN A 21 -10.64 11.44 66.29
CA ASN A 21 -9.29 11.85 66.75
C ASN A 21 -8.29 10.75 67.25
N SER A 22 -7.19 10.49 66.54
CA SER A 22 -5.86 11.16 66.67
C SER A 22 -4.98 10.57 67.81
N ASP A 23 -3.65 10.73 67.88
CA ASP A 23 -2.69 11.52 67.10
C ASP A 23 -1.24 10.98 67.30
N VAL A 24 -0.22 11.68 66.76
CA VAL A 24 1.11 11.93 67.40
C VAL A 24 2.15 10.77 67.41
N VAL A 25 3.45 10.94 67.06
CA VAL A 25 4.25 12.08 66.53
C VAL A 25 5.71 11.64 66.21
N ARG A 26 6.55 12.58 65.69
CA ARG A 26 8.04 12.70 65.81
C ARG A 26 8.98 11.92 64.86
N ASP A 27 10.17 12.45 64.48
CA ASP A 27 10.63 13.86 64.44
C ASP A 27 11.87 14.11 63.53
N SER A 28 12.22 15.41 63.38
CA SER A 28 13.52 16.03 63.00
C SER A 28 13.96 15.94 61.52
N GLY A 29 14.37 17.05 60.85
CA GLY A 29 14.51 18.49 61.18
C GLY A 29 15.24 19.21 60.01
N ASP A 30 15.72 20.47 60.00
CA ASP A 30 15.59 21.72 60.79
C ASP A 30 16.48 22.79 60.06
N ALA A 31 16.45 24.13 60.18
CA ALA A 31 15.53 25.21 60.61
C ALA A 31 16.25 26.59 60.34
N ALA A 32 15.70 27.80 60.46
CA ALA A 32 14.39 28.38 60.10
C ALA A 32 14.40 29.93 60.33
N ALA A 33 14.40 30.80 59.30
CA ALA A 33 14.35 32.27 59.45
C ALA A 33 13.64 32.96 58.25
N LYS A 34 12.57 33.78 58.38
CA LYS A 34 12.23 35.00 59.20
C LYS A 34 12.59 36.31 58.47
N GLU A 35 11.83 37.41 58.50
CA GLU A 35 10.48 37.83 59.00
C GLU A 35 10.20 39.22 58.32
N VAL A 36 9.03 39.87 58.21
CA VAL A 36 7.99 40.38 59.14
C VAL A 36 6.81 40.90 58.28
N ALA A 37 5.58 41.04 58.83
CA ALA A 37 4.43 41.63 58.14
C ALA A 37 3.97 43.00 58.73
N GLY A 38 3.33 43.85 57.92
CA GLY A 38 2.72 45.12 58.34
C GLY A 38 1.44 45.45 57.55
N ARG A 39 0.43 46.03 58.21
CA ARG A 39 -0.91 46.32 57.63
C ARG A 39 -1.19 47.83 57.52
N THR A 40 -1.79 48.24 56.39
CA THR A 40 -2.65 49.44 56.30
C THR A 40 -3.64 49.34 55.14
N ARG A 41 -4.77 50.05 55.24
CA ARG A 41 -5.69 50.37 54.12
C ARG A 41 -5.72 51.91 53.93
N PRO A 42 -6.54 52.43 53.00
CA PRO A 42 -6.15 52.81 51.65
C PRO A 42 -5.82 54.32 51.55
N GLY A 43 -4.99 54.70 50.58
CA GLY A 43 -4.61 56.11 50.36
C GLY A 43 -4.31 56.39 48.90
N ASP A 44 -5.23 57.08 48.24
CA ASP A 44 -5.21 57.52 46.84
C ASP A 44 -3.82 57.96 46.33
N ARG A 45 -3.29 57.22 45.34
CA ARG A 45 -2.23 57.69 44.44
C ARG A 45 -2.53 57.21 43.02
N ARG A 46 -2.40 58.19 42.11
CA ARG A 46 -2.65 58.13 40.66
C ARG A 46 -2.14 56.85 40.00
N SER A 47 -2.93 56.35 39.06
CA SER A 47 -2.49 55.34 38.09
C SER A 47 -1.39 55.90 37.20
N ASP A 48 -0.21 55.29 37.23
CA ASP A 48 0.67 55.30 36.06
C ASP A 48 -0.01 54.49 34.92
N PRO A 49 0.25 54.83 33.64
CA PRO A 49 -0.26 54.03 32.52
C PRO A 49 0.36 52.62 32.54
N PRO A 50 -0.32 51.60 31.98
CA PRO A 50 0.28 50.27 31.83
C PRO A 50 1.58 50.37 31.02
N ASP A 51 2.59 49.60 31.42
CA ASP A 51 3.88 49.62 30.75
C ASP A 51 3.75 49.02 29.34
N ARG A 52 4.40 49.64 28.36
CA ARG A 52 4.22 49.28 26.94
C ARG A 52 4.67 47.86 26.64
N ASP A 53 5.66 47.39 27.39
CA ASP A 53 6.17 46.03 27.29
C ASP A 53 5.12 44.97 27.69
N ASP A 54 4.15 45.29 28.55
CA ASP A 54 3.12 44.34 28.98
C ASP A 54 1.92 44.29 28.02
N GLU A 55 1.55 45.42 27.39
CA GLU A 55 0.61 45.40 26.26
C GLU A 55 1.21 44.66 25.05
N ALA A 56 2.51 44.85 24.76
CA ALA A 56 3.21 44.16 23.68
C ALA A 56 3.21 42.63 23.88
N LYS A 57 3.65 42.15 25.06
CA LYS A 57 3.61 40.70 25.41
C LYS A 57 2.19 40.13 25.33
N ALA A 58 1.17 40.90 25.71
CA ALA A 58 -0.23 40.48 25.61
C ALA A 58 -0.74 40.40 24.15
N GLN A 59 -0.22 41.23 23.24
CA GLN A 59 -0.48 41.10 21.81
C GLN A 59 0.26 39.91 21.18
N ASP A 60 1.54 39.72 21.50
CA ASP A 60 2.34 38.60 21.00
C ASP A 60 1.73 37.24 21.41
N SER A 61 1.31 37.09 22.67
CA SER A 61 0.65 35.86 23.13
C SER A 61 -0.64 35.58 22.36
N ARG A 62 -1.45 36.60 22.08
CA ARG A 62 -2.69 36.46 21.28
C ARG A 62 -2.40 36.13 19.81
N LEU A 63 -1.32 36.65 19.24
CA LEU A 63 -0.89 36.33 17.88
C LEU A 63 -0.42 34.87 17.79
N VAL A 64 0.35 34.39 18.78
CA VAL A 64 0.76 32.99 18.87
C VAL A 64 -0.43 32.06 19.09
N GLU A 65 -1.42 32.44 19.92
CA GLU A 65 -2.67 31.68 20.08
C GLU A 65 -3.50 31.63 18.78
N ALA A 66 -3.60 32.74 18.05
CA ALA A 66 -4.26 32.78 16.75
C ALA A 66 -3.56 31.89 15.73
N LEU A 67 -2.23 32.01 15.57
CA LEU A 67 -1.44 31.15 14.68
C LEU A 67 -1.56 29.66 15.06
N ARG A 68 -1.56 29.33 16.36
CA ARG A 68 -1.79 27.97 16.84
C ARG A 68 -3.20 27.47 16.51
N ARG A 69 -4.24 28.29 16.71
CA ARG A 69 -5.63 27.95 16.37
C ARG A 69 -5.81 27.76 14.87
N ASP A 70 -5.22 28.62 14.06
CA ASP A 70 -5.41 28.64 12.62
C ASP A 70 -4.59 27.53 11.95
N PHE A 71 -3.39 27.20 12.48
CA PHE A 71 -2.73 25.92 12.19
C PHE A 71 -3.58 24.73 12.63
N ALA A 72 -4.11 24.74 13.85
CA ALA A 72 -4.92 23.65 14.41
C ALA A 72 -6.22 23.42 13.64
N GLU A 73 -6.78 24.45 13.01
CA GLU A 73 -7.90 24.34 12.09
C GLU A 73 -7.44 23.87 10.71
N SER A 74 -6.38 24.43 10.14
CA SER A 74 -5.79 24.00 8.86
C SER A 74 -5.35 22.53 8.88
N HIS A 75 -4.80 22.06 9.99
CA HIS A 75 -4.37 20.67 10.21
C HIS A 75 -5.56 19.72 10.43
N ARG A 76 -6.54 20.08 11.26
CA ARG A 76 -7.79 19.28 11.40
C ARG A 76 -8.61 19.28 10.12
N ARG A 77 -8.56 20.35 9.32
CA ARG A 77 -9.01 20.32 7.93
C ARG A 77 -8.17 19.29 7.17
N ARG A 78 -6.90 19.56 6.84
CA ARG A 78 -6.09 18.73 5.93
C ARG A 78 -5.98 17.24 6.31
N PHE A 79 -5.86 16.91 7.59
CA PHE A 79 -5.56 15.55 8.06
C PHE A 79 -6.65 14.93 8.97
N GLY A 80 -7.65 15.69 9.41
CA GLY A 80 -8.75 15.18 10.25
C GLY A 80 -8.47 15.14 11.77
N TYR A 81 -7.25 15.41 12.22
CA TYR A 81 -6.86 15.35 13.64
C TYR A 81 -5.80 16.41 14.01
N LEU A 82 -5.35 16.37 15.27
CA LEU A 82 -4.24 17.16 15.82
C LEU A 82 -3.34 16.25 16.66
N PRO A 83 -2.01 16.28 16.49
CA PRO A 83 -1.09 15.67 17.46
C PRO A 83 -1.20 16.37 18.81
N SER A 84 -1.49 15.61 19.87
CA SER A 84 -1.59 16.09 21.25
C SER A 84 -0.27 16.01 22.02
N ASP A 85 0.71 15.26 21.50
CA ASP A 85 2.00 14.92 22.10
C ASP A 85 3.18 15.76 21.57
N ARG A 86 3.02 16.44 20.43
CA ARG A 86 4.11 17.17 19.75
C ARG A 86 4.00 18.68 19.93
N ALA A 87 5.14 19.31 20.25
CA ALA A 87 5.28 20.76 20.18
C ALA A 87 5.12 21.25 18.73
N LEU A 88 4.33 22.31 18.53
CA LEU A 88 4.22 23.00 17.25
C LEU A 88 5.49 23.82 16.99
N VAL A 89 6.43 23.24 16.26
CA VAL A 89 7.66 23.91 15.82
C VAL A 89 7.35 24.79 14.60
N VAL A 90 7.49 26.10 14.76
CA VAL A 90 7.43 27.05 13.64
C VAL A 90 8.82 27.13 13.01
N GLU A 91 9.07 26.28 12.02
CA GLU A 91 10.37 26.16 11.34
C GLU A 91 10.77 27.43 10.57
N ARG A 92 9.77 28.16 10.04
CA ARG A 92 9.97 29.46 9.37
C ARG A 92 8.77 30.36 9.62
N LEU A 93 9.03 31.62 9.95
CA LEU A 93 8.01 32.67 10.07
C LEU A 93 8.36 33.79 9.08
N LEU A 94 7.48 34.03 8.12
CA LEU A 94 7.63 35.06 7.09
C LEU A 94 6.78 36.26 7.47
N LEU A 95 7.44 37.41 7.71
CA LEU A 95 6.79 38.69 7.98
C LEU A 95 6.94 39.59 6.75
N GLU A 96 5.82 40.00 6.14
CA GLU A 96 5.82 40.96 5.05
C GLU A 96 5.42 42.34 5.61
N VAL A 97 6.41 43.22 5.78
CA VAL A 97 6.23 44.54 6.40
C VAL A 97 6.03 45.60 5.32
N ALA A 98 4.78 45.86 4.96
CA ALA A 98 4.41 46.99 4.12
C ALA A 98 4.61 48.31 4.90
N ALA A 99 5.75 48.97 4.65
CA ALA A 99 6.02 50.30 5.20
C ALA A 99 5.04 51.32 4.57
N ALA A 100 4.20 51.95 5.39
CA ALA A 100 3.35 53.05 4.94
C ALA A 100 4.23 54.25 4.55
N GLU A 101 4.12 54.72 3.30
CA GLU A 101 4.92 55.82 2.80
C GLU A 101 4.67 57.12 3.58
N SER A 102 5.75 57.86 3.87
CA SER A 102 5.68 59.13 4.59
C SER A 102 5.07 60.23 3.71
N ALA A 103 3.77 60.47 3.87
CA ALA A 103 3.09 61.59 3.23
C ALA A 103 3.76 62.94 3.61
N PRO A 104 3.99 63.86 2.65
CA PRO A 104 4.67 65.13 2.93
C PRO A 104 3.80 66.06 3.79
N HIS A 105 4.44 66.83 4.68
CA HIS A 105 3.77 67.74 5.62
C HIS A 105 2.80 68.74 4.96
N PRO A 106 1.52 68.75 5.34
CA PRO A 106 0.64 69.91 5.21
C PRO A 106 0.94 70.93 6.31
N VAL A 107 0.82 72.23 6.00
CA VAL A 107 0.96 73.31 6.99
C VAL A 107 -0.28 73.37 7.89
N ARG A 108 -0.10 73.71 9.17
CA ARG A 108 -1.18 73.88 10.18
C ARG A 108 -2.30 74.82 9.71
N HIS A 109 -3.56 74.49 10.02
CA HIS A 109 -4.56 75.43 10.55
C HIS A 109 -5.84 74.71 11.05
N GLY A 110 -6.37 75.11 12.22
CA GLY A 110 -7.81 75.09 12.57
C GLY A 110 -8.52 73.74 12.89
N PRO A 111 -9.31 73.67 13.98
CA PRO A 111 -10.25 72.56 14.24
C PRO A 111 -11.73 72.93 13.95
N ALA A 112 -12.60 71.90 14.07
CA ALA A 112 -14.09 71.89 14.15
C ALA A 112 -14.87 71.60 12.85
N GLY A 113 -15.98 70.85 13.01
CA GLY A 113 -16.99 70.56 11.97
C GLY A 113 -17.64 69.17 12.10
N ASP A 114 -18.88 69.11 12.56
CA ASP A 114 -19.71 67.89 12.55
C ASP A 114 -20.26 67.57 11.15
N SER A 115 -20.53 66.28 10.86
CA SER A 115 -21.86 65.78 10.45
C SER A 115 -21.81 64.30 10.07
N ALA A 116 -22.97 63.65 9.99
CA ALA A 116 -23.12 62.23 9.69
C ALA A 116 -24.01 61.98 8.47
N ALA A 117 -23.74 60.92 7.71
CA ALA A 117 -24.78 60.19 6.97
C ALA A 117 -24.36 58.75 6.61
N GLN A 118 -25.37 57.88 6.67
CA GLN A 118 -25.42 56.46 6.36
C GLN A 118 -24.99 56.09 4.93
N GLY A 119 -24.56 54.84 4.73
CA GLY A 119 -24.46 54.19 3.43
C GLY A 119 -23.56 52.95 3.47
N ALA A 120 -24.08 51.76 3.17
CA ALA A 120 -23.32 50.52 3.21
C ALA A 120 -23.34 49.82 1.85
N ASP A 121 -22.16 49.42 1.36
CA ASP A 121 -22.00 48.42 0.29
C ASP A 121 -20.60 47.81 0.39
N THR A 122 -20.51 46.51 0.71
CA THR A 122 -19.24 45.76 0.81
C THR A 122 -19.14 44.71 -0.29
N ALA A 123 -18.71 45.14 -1.47
CA ALA A 123 -18.41 44.24 -2.59
C ALA A 123 -17.23 43.30 -2.27
N MET A 124 -17.35 42.02 -2.62
CA MET A 124 -16.28 41.03 -2.41
C MET A 124 -15.11 41.23 -3.37
N LEU A 125 -13.90 41.42 -2.82
CA LEU A 125 -12.65 41.33 -3.58
C LEU A 125 -12.24 39.86 -3.77
N ARG A 126 -12.11 39.44 -5.02
CA ARG A 126 -11.42 38.19 -5.38
C ARG A 126 -9.90 38.44 -5.44
N PRO A 127 -9.05 37.62 -4.80
CA PRO A 127 -7.61 37.65 -5.08
C PRO A 127 -7.34 37.08 -6.48
N ALA A 128 -6.51 37.76 -7.27
CA ALA A 128 -6.10 37.31 -8.60
C ALA A 128 -4.80 36.49 -8.52
N SER A 129 -4.77 35.33 -9.18
CA SER A 129 -3.62 34.42 -9.21
C SER A 129 -2.62 34.77 -10.32
N ASN A 130 -1.63 35.61 -10.01
CA ASN A 130 -0.48 35.85 -10.89
C ASN A 130 0.47 34.63 -10.87
N HIS A 131 0.24 33.67 -11.76
CA HIS A 131 1.23 32.64 -12.07
C HIS A 131 2.29 33.21 -13.03
N SER A 132 3.42 33.67 -12.48
CA SER A 132 4.63 33.88 -13.28
C SER A 132 5.25 32.53 -13.64
N THR A 133 5.26 32.18 -14.93
CA THR A 133 6.04 31.03 -15.43
C THR A 133 7.54 31.24 -15.16
N PRO A 134 8.28 30.22 -14.70
CA PRO A 134 9.72 30.34 -14.51
C PRO A 134 10.41 30.58 -15.85
N SER A 135 11.22 31.63 -15.93
CA SER A 135 12.02 31.97 -17.11
C SER A 135 13.31 31.15 -17.13
N ASN A 136 13.62 30.49 -18.26
CA ASN A 136 14.93 29.88 -18.47
C ASN A 136 16.04 30.95 -18.34
N PRO A 137 17.05 30.76 -17.49
CA PRO A 137 18.25 31.58 -17.53
C PRO A 137 19.10 31.20 -18.77
N PRO A 138 19.53 32.16 -19.61
CA PRO A 138 20.41 31.88 -20.74
C PRO A 138 21.87 31.73 -20.28
N ASN A 139 22.60 30.74 -20.84
CA ASN A 139 24.06 30.58 -20.81
C ASN A 139 24.80 31.29 -19.66
N ALA A 140 24.60 30.82 -18.42
CA ALA A 140 25.51 31.15 -17.34
C ALA A 140 26.87 30.49 -17.61
N GLU A 141 27.97 31.25 -17.54
CA GLU A 141 29.32 30.67 -17.64
C GLU A 141 29.52 29.60 -16.57
N ARG A 142 30.23 28.51 -16.90
CA ARG A 142 30.54 27.42 -15.95
C ARG A 142 31.49 27.91 -14.86
N ALA A 143 30.93 28.54 -13.83
CA ALA A 143 31.62 28.80 -12.57
C ALA A 143 32.01 27.45 -11.94
N ALA A 144 33.31 27.18 -11.88
CA ALA A 144 33.82 25.96 -11.25
C ALA A 144 33.45 25.93 -9.77
N ALA A 145 33.01 24.76 -9.29
CA ALA A 145 32.64 24.59 -7.89
C ALA A 145 33.82 24.88 -6.94
N PRO A 146 33.57 25.39 -5.72
CA PRO A 146 34.57 25.37 -4.65
C PRO A 146 35.00 23.91 -4.38
N PRO A 147 36.20 23.64 -3.85
CA PRO A 147 36.64 22.26 -3.59
C PRO A 147 35.65 21.54 -2.67
N PRO A 148 35.30 20.26 -2.94
CA PRO A 148 34.27 19.54 -2.19
C PRO A 148 34.66 19.36 -0.72
N PRO A 149 33.72 19.50 0.23
CA PRO A 149 34.01 19.47 1.66
C PRO A 149 34.41 18.07 2.16
N ALA A 150 34.07 17.00 1.42
CA ALA A 150 34.44 15.63 1.73
C ALA A 150 34.56 14.75 0.46
N GLN A 151 35.02 13.52 0.66
CA GLN A 151 34.89 12.42 -0.31
C GLN A 151 34.21 11.23 0.36
N THR A 152 33.49 10.43 -0.42
CA THR A 152 32.98 9.11 -0.02
C THR A 152 33.38 8.07 -1.05
N ARG A 153 33.11 6.78 -0.82
CA ARG A 153 33.34 5.71 -1.80
C ARG A 153 32.02 5.20 -2.34
N VAL A 154 31.92 5.05 -3.66
CA VAL A 154 30.75 4.48 -4.35
C VAL A 154 31.22 3.39 -5.30
N TRP A 155 30.44 2.32 -5.43
CA TRP A 155 30.66 1.30 -6.45
C TRP A 155 29.99 1.72 -7.76
N LEU A 156 30.77 1.89 -8.82
CA LEU A 156 30.28 2.15 -10.17
C LEU A 156 30.74 1.01 -11.08
N ALA A 157 29.81 0.36 -11.79
CA ALA A 157 30.14 -0.72 -12.72
C ALA A 157 30.58 -0.14 -14.08
N PRO A 158 31.65 -0.66 -14.72
CA PRO A 158 32.43 -1.84 -14.33
C PRO A 158 33.59 -1.56 -13.35
N ASP A 159 33.94 -0.30 -13.10
CA ASP A 159 35.24 0.13 -12.52
C ASP A 159 35.42 -0.13 -11.02
N GLY A 160 34.34 -0.39 -10.28
CA GLY A 160 34.34 -0.79 -8.87
C GLY A 160 34.27 0.36 -7.86
N TRP A 161 34.82 0.14 -6.66
CA TRP A 161 34.79 1.08 -5.52
C TRP A 161 35.74 2.28 -5.68
N GLN A 162 35.27 3.35 -6.33
CA GLN A 162 36.03 4.59 -6.52
C GLN A 162 35.66 5.68 -5.50
N PRO A 163 36.61 6.57 -5.12
CA PRO A 163 36.31 7.75 -4.32
C PRO A 163 35.62 8.81 -5.18
N VAL A 164 34.54 9.40 -4.66
CA VAL A 164 33.75 10.46 -5.33
C VAL A 164 33.58 11.66 -4.40
N PRO A 165 33.50 12.90 -4.94
CA PRO A 165 33.14 14.09 -4.16
C PRO A 165 31.84 13.91 -3.39
N LEU A 166 31.82 14.36 -2.13
CA LEU A 166 30.63 14.44 -1.30
C LEU A 166 30.34 15.91 -0.99
N TRP A 167 29.17 16.37 -1.40
CA TRP A 167 28.67 17.73 -1.21
C TRP A 167 27.46 17.72 -0.27
N ARG A 168 27.27 18.80 0.49
CA ARG A 168 26.01 19.08 1.18
C ARG A 168 25.22 20.13 0.41
N ARG A 169 23.93 19.86 0.15
CA ARG A 169 23.06 20.74 -0.62
C ARG A 169 22.98 22.14 -0.03
N SER A 170 22.83 22.26 1.28
CA SER A 170 22.79 23.53 2.01
C SER A 170 24.08 24.37 1.93
N GLU A 171 25.22 23.77 1.56
CA GLU A 171 26.52 24.43 1.44
C GLU A 171 26.85 24.86 -0.01
N LEU A 172 25.96 24.54 -0.98
CA LEU A 172 26.13 24.87 -2.40
C LEU A 172 25.41 26.17 -2.80
N PRO A 173 26.13 27.24 -3.19
CA PRO A 173 25.52 28.48 -3.65
C PRO A 173 24.96 28.36 -5.09
N PRO A 174 24.04 29.25 -5.51
CA PRO A 174 23.49 29.27 -6.87
C PRO A 174 24.53 29.38 -7.98
N ALA A 175 24.17 28.86 -9.16
CA ALA A 175 24.99 28.78 -10.38
C ALA A 175 26.27 27.92 -10.29
N VAL A 176 26.53 27.23 -9.18
CA VAL A 176 27.60 26.22 -9.09
C VAL A 176 27.21 24.95 -9.85
N TRP A 177 28.12 24.48 -10.70
CA TRP A 177 28.02 23.22 -11.43
C TRP A 177 28.79 22.10 -10.73
N ILE A 178 28.18 20.92 -10.63
CA ILE A 178 28.78 19.67 -10.15
C ILE A 178 28.69 18.64 -11.27
N ASP A 179 29.83 18.24 -11.84
CA ASP A 179 29.89 17.11 -12.77
C ASP A 179 30.04 15.79 -11.98
N GLY A 180 29.40 14.72 -12.45
CA GLY A 180 29.55 13.38 -11.89
C GLY A 180 30.89 12.70 -12.28
N PRO A 181 31.30 11.61 -11.59
CA PRO A 181 30.57 10.96 -10.50
C PRO A 181 30.70 11.70 -9.16
N ALA A 182 29.59 11.99 -8.49
CA ALA A 182 29.54 12.73 -7.23
C ALA A 182 28.29 12.43 -6.41
N VAL A 183 28.36 12.61 -5.09
CA VAL A 183 27.21 12.48 -4.16
C VAL A 183 26.85 13.86 -3.61
N VAL A 184 25.56 14.21 -3.63
CA VAL A 184 25.01 15.42 -3.01
C VAL A 184 23.98 15.03 -1.95
N THR A 185 24.27 15.31 -0.68
CA THR A 185 23.37 15.02 0.46
C THR A 185 22.62 16.26 0.92
N ASP A 186 21.37 16.09 1.32
CA ASP A 186 20.56 17.06 2.05
C ASP A 186 19.97 16.39 3.30
N ALA A 187 19.31 17.14 4.18
CA ALA A 187 18.75 16.65 5.44
C ALA A 187 17.71 15.51 5.28
N THR A 188 17.18 15.31 4.07
CA THR A 188 16.12 14.32 3.76
C THR A 188 16.38 13.48 2.51
N THR A 189 17.48 13.71 1.78
CA THR A 189 17.70 13.14 0.44
C THR A 189 19.19 12.94 0.16
N THR A 190 19.56 11.86 -0.54
CA THR A 190 20.91 11.69 -1.10
C THR A 190 20.79 11.46 -2.61
N LEU A 191 21.43 12.33 -3.39
CA LEU A 191 21.48 12.25 -4.85
C LEU A 191 22.85 11.73 -5.29
N MET A 192 22.86 10.68 -6.10
CA MET A 192 24.05 10.22 -6.82
C MET A 192 24.02 10.77 -8.24
N LEU A 193 25.08 11.49 -8.64
CA LEU A 193 25.33 11.88 -10.02
C LEU A 193 26.25 10.82 -10.65
N GLU A 194 25.78 10.16 -11.70
CA GLU A 194 26.60 9.25 -12.52
C GLU A 194 27.57 10.05 -13.44
N PRO A 195 28.64 9.44 -13.99
CA PRO A 195 29.64 10.12 -14.83
C PRO A 195 29.15 10.82 -16.12
N GLN A 196 27.87 10.65 -16.49
CA GLN A 196 27.26 11.33 -17.65
C GLN A 196 26.34 12.51 -17.26
N TRP A 197 26.21 12.78 -15.96
CA TRP A 197 25.29 13.79 -15.43
C TRP A 197 26.04 14.93 -14.76
N SER A 198 25.47 16.12 -14.90
CA SER A 198 25.86 17.33 -14.20
C SER A 198 24.66 17.90 -13.46
N ALA A 199 24.89 18.55 -12.32
CA ALA A 199 23.87 19.28 -11.58
C ALA A 199 24.26 20.76 -11.45
N VAL A 200 23.28 21.66 -11.55
CA VAL A 200 23.46 23.08 -11.25
C VAL A 200 22.41 23.57 -10.28
N VAL A 201 22.83 24.38 -9.29
CA VAL A 201 21.92 25.02 -8.34
C VAL A 201 21.23 26.22 -8.99
N LEU A 202 19.90 26.20 -9.08
CA LEU A 202 19.11 27.33 -9.57
C LEU A 202 18.90 28.40 -8.47
N PRO A 203 18.57 29.65 -8.83
CA PRO A 203 18.41 30.75 -7.87
C PRO A 203 17.32 30.55 -6.81
N GLY A 204 16.30 29.71 -7.06
CA GLY A 204 15.24 29.40 -6.09
C GLY A 204 15.65 28.33 -5.06
N GLY A 205 16.80 27.66 -5.26
CA GLY A 205 17.28 26.57 -4.43
C GLY A 205 17.05 25.17 -5.03
N GLU A 206 16.50 25.08 -6.23
CA GLU A 206 16.33 23.83 -6.97
C GLU A 206 17.69 23.29 -7.47
N LEU A 207 17.77 21.98 -7.73
CA LEU A 207 18.84 21.39 -8.54
C LEU A 207 18.27 21.05 -9.93
N MET A 208 18.84 21.65 -10.97
CA MET A 208 18.61 21.22 -12.35
C MET A 208 19.65 20.17 -12.72
N LEU A 209 19.20 19.03 -13.26
CA LEU A 209 20.08 17.94 -13.69
C LEU A 209 20.13 17.90 -15.22
N GLU A 210 21.34 17.96 -15.77
CA GLU A 210 21.59 17.79 -17.20
C GLU A 210 22.36 16.49 -17.43
N ARG A 211 22.01 15.77 -18.50
CA ARG A 211 22.79 14.62 -18.97
C ARG A 211 23.51 15.00 -20.25
N ALA A 212 24.82 14.78 -20.31
CA ALA A 212 25.58 14.95 -21.54
C ALA A 212 25.02 14.00 -22.63
N PRO A 213 24.72 14.49 -23.84
CA PRO A 213 24.21 13.64 -24.92
C PRO A 213 25.28 12.61 -25.30
N SER A 214 24.89 11.33 -25.30
CA SER A 214 25.80 10.24 -25.66
C SER A 214 26.16 10.31 -27.15
N LEU A 215 27.46 10.18 -27.47
CA LEU A 215 27.96 9.98 -28.83
C LEU A 215 27.65 8.56 -29.32
N ALA A 216 26.36 8.22 -29.39
CA ALA A 216 25.84 6.89 -29.67
C ALA A 216 24.48 6.89 -30.41
N ALA A 217 24.11 7.99 -31.09
CA ALA A 217 22.93 8.06 -31.96
C ALA A 217 23.07 9.14 -33.05
N MET A 218 23.64 8.77 -34.21
CA MET A 218 23.47 9.53 -35.46
C MET A 218 22.47 8.79 -36.35
N PRO A 219 21.45 9.46 -36.94
CA PRO A 219 20.54 8.81 -37.87
C PRO A 219 21.25 8.36 -39.16
N ASN A 220 20.84 7.21 -39.72
CA ASN A 220 21.27 6.79 -41.06
C ASN A 220 20.56 7.63 -42.12
N GLU A 221 21.23 8.65 -42.66
CA GLU A 221 20.94 9.12 -44.01
C GLU A 221 21.58 8.16 -45.02
N ILE A 222 20.86 7.84 -46.11
CA ILE A 222 21.32 6.92 -47.17
C ILE A 222 21.69 7.75 -48.40
N PRO A 223 22.97 7.79 -48.83
CA PRO A 223 23.35 8.32 -50.13
C PRO A 223 23.30 7.22 -51.19
N GLU A 224 22.52 7.42 -52.25
CA GLU A 224 22.66 6.63 -53.49
C GLU A 224 23.86 7.11 -54.31
N ALA A 225 24.73 6.20 -54.80
CA ALA A 225 25.32 6.26 -56.15
C ALA A 225 26.29 5.10 -56.50
N SER A 226 26.11 4.57 -57.72
CA SER A 226 27.13 4.05 -58.67
C SER A 226 28.31 3.17 -58.20
N LEU A 227 28.15 1.85 -58.40
CA LEU A 227 28.96 1.00 -59.29
C LEU A 227 30.45 1.38 -59.58
N THR A 228 31.39 0.62 -58.99
CA THR A 228 32.62 -0.02 -59.58
C THR A 228 33.45 -0.57 -58.39
N GLY A 229 34.32 -1.57 -58.48
CA GLY A 229 34.68 -2.50 -59.56
C GLY A 229 35.92 -3.32 -59.12
N SER A 230 35.92 -4.63 -59.36
CA SER A 230 37.09 -5.55 -59.33
C SER A 230 38.02 -5.65 -58.08
N ASP A 231 38.06 -6.86 -57.51
CA ASP A 231 39.27 -7.70 -57.30
C ASP A 231 39.81 -8.09 -55.89
N ARG A 232 40.05 -9.41 -55.84
CA ARG A 232 40.79 -10.33 -54.94
C ARG A 232 41.72 -9.85 -53.79
N SER A 233 41.37 -10.36 -52.59
CA SER A 233 42.13 -11.38 -51.81
C SER A 233 43.18 -11.01 -50.73
N ARG A 234 43.30 -11.93 -49.75
CA ARG A 234 44.34 -12.07 -48.67
C ARG A 234 44.28 -11.00 -47.56
N GLN A 235 44.68 -11.23 -46.30
CA GLN A 235 45.00 -12.43 -45.49
C GLN A 235 44.77 -12.06 -43.99
N ALA A 236 44.04 -12.84 -43.18
CA ALA A 236 44.52 -13.87 -42.23
C ALA A 236 45.03 -13.37 -40.84
N SER A 237 44.81 -14.20 -39.79
CA SER A 237 45.23 -14.05 -38.37
C SER A 237 44.49 -12.96 -37.55
N ALA A 238 44.26 -13.09 -36.23
CA ALA A 238 44.29 -14.26 -35.34
C ALA A 238 43.30 -14.07 -34.16
N GLN A 239 42.85 -15.16 -33.54
CA GLN A 239 42.13 -15.14 -32.26
C GLN A 239 43.01 -15.74 -31.15
N GLN A 240 43.01 -15.13 -29.97
CA GLN A 240 43.54 -15.71 -28.72
C GLN A 240 42.50 -15.59 -27.60
N LYS A 241 42.48 -16.58 -26.71
CA LYS A 241 41.73 -16.56 -25.43
C LYS A 241 42.52 -15.73 -24.38
N PRO A 242 41.88 -15.30 -23.28
CA PRO A 242 41.75 -16.14 -22.08
C PRO A 242 40.33 -16.08 -21.45
N ASP A 243 39.92 -16.90 -20.49
CA ASP A 243 40.35 -18.26 -20.09
C ASP A 243 39.18 -18.96 -19.34
N GLN A 244 39.28 -20.28 -19.13
CA GLN A 244 38.33 -21.06 -18.32
C GLN A 244 39.05 -21.69 -17.13
N TRP A 245 38.43 -21.67 -15.95
CA TRP A 245 38.75 -22.67 -14.91
C TRP A 245 37.97 -23.95 -15.17
N ALA A 246 38.67 -25.08 -15.11
CA ALA A 246 38.14 -26.39 -15.48
C ALA A 246 37.63 -27.19 -14.26
N LEU A 247 36.70 -28.10 -14.54
CA LEU A 247 36.56 -29.35 -13.81
C LEU A 247 36.90 -30.49 -14.78
N ALA A 248 37.66 -31.48 -14.30
CA ALA A 248 38.16 -32.59 -15.11
C ALA A 248 37.39 -33.88 -14.79
N SER A 249 37.14 -34.68 -15.83
CA SER A 249 36.71 -36.07 -15.71
C SER A 249 37.06 -36.83 -17.00
N ASP A 250 38.22 -37.48 -17.00
CA ASP A 250 38.55 -38.55 -17.94
C ASP A 250 37.70 -39.82 -17.58
N ALA A 251 37.52 -40.84 -18.43
CA ALA A 251 38.12 -41.12 -19.73
C ALA A 251 37.21 -41.97 -20.65
N ASP A 252 37.44 -41.85 -21.97
CA ASP A 252 37.39 -42.86 -23.04
C ASP A 252 36.15 -43.75 -23.32
N GLY A 253 35.92 -44.02 -24.62
CA GLY A 253 34.83 -44.88 -25.11
C GLY A 253 34.69 -45.16 -26.63
N THR A 254 35.34 -44.36 -27.50
CA THR A 254 35.63 -44.63 -28.94
C THR A 254 34.54 -45.08 -29.95
N ILE A 255 34.35 -44.23 -30.99
CA ILE A 255 34.17 -44.57 -32.43
C ILE A 255 32.79 -45.11 -32.92
N GLY A 256 32.20 -44.45 -33.93
CA GLY A 256 31.09 -44.99 -34.74
C GLY A 256 30.33 -44.00 -35.66
N ASP A 257 30.88 -43.67 -36.83
CA ASP A 257 30.24 -42.97 -37.98
C ASP A 257 30.64 -43.79 -39.25
N PRO A 258 29.85 -43.93 -40.36
CA PRO A 258 29.03 -42.88 -40.99
C PRO A 258 27.64 -43.28 -41.55
N HIS A 259 26.81 -42.27 -41.91
CA HIS A 259 26.35 -42.02 -43.30
C HIS A 259 25.23 -40.95 -43.40
N ALA A 260 25.38 -40.02 -44.35
CA ALA A 260 24.30 -39.14 -44.86
C ALA A 260 23.73 -39.67 -46.20
N PRO A 261 22.55 -39.20 -46.66
CA PRO A 261 22.59 -38.15 -47.69
C PRO A 261 21.46 -37.08 -47.61
N SER A 262 21.65 -35.98 -48.32
CA SER A 262 20.75 -34.82 -48.43
C SER A 262 19.87 -34.83 -49.70
N ILE A 263 18.67 -34.22 -49.64
CA ILE A 263 17.79 -33.93 -50.80
C ILE A 263 17.12 -32.55 -50.64
N GLU A 264 16.99 -31.81 -51.74
CA GLU A 264 16.42 -30.45 -51.83
C GLU A 264 14.87 -30.40 -52.01
N PRO A 265 14.21 -29.27 -51.69
CA PRO A 265 12.76 -29.11 -51.87
C PRO A 265 12.34 -28.82 -53.34
N ARG A 266 11.18 -29.36 -53.75
CA ARG A 266 10.56 -29.12 -55.08
C ARG A 266 9.52 -28.00 -55.07
N ARG A 267 9.30 -27.38 -56.24
CA ARG A 267 8.38 -26.24 -56.48
C ARG A 267 7.07 -26.65 -57.20
N HIS A 268 5.96 -25.99 -56.83
CA HIS A 268 4.83 -25.59 -57.72
C HIS A 268 4.02 -26.72 -58.43
N PRO A 269 2.91 -26.44 -59.18
CA PRO A 269 2.28 -25.15 -59.55
C PRO A 269 0.73 -25.03 -59.37
N GLY A 270 0.20 -23.81 -59.65
CA GLY A 270 -1.20 -23.56 -60.07
C GLY A 270 -2.12 -22.89 -59.04
N GLY A 271 -2.96 -21.88 -59.37
CA GLY A 271 -2.97 -20.99 -60.55
C GLY A 271 -4.35 -20.67 -61.16
N CYS A 272 -4.96 -19.53 -60.79
CA CYS A 272 -5.98 -18.69 -61.47
C CYS A 272 -6.15 -17.41 -60.59
N ALA A 273 -6.18 -16.13 -61.04
CA ALA A 273 -6.85 -15.45 -62.17
C ALA A 273 -8.38 -15.40 -62.01
N GLU A 274 -9.11 -14.28 -62.13
CA GLU A 274 -8.87 -12.82 -62.34
C GLU A 274 -10.07 -12.07 -61.67
N ALA A 275 -10.30 -10.75 -61.65
CA ALA A 275 -9.88 -9.60 -62.47
C ALA A 275 -9.91 -8.27 -61.65
N ALA A 276 -9.52 -7.15 -62.25
CA ALA A 276 -9.47 -5.82 -61.61
C ALA A 276 -10.57 -4.84 -62.08
N ALA A 277 -10.78 -3.76 -61.31
CA ALA A 277 -11.49 -2.56 -61.73
C ALA A 277 -10.76 -1.31 -61.18
N ASP A 278 -10.74 -0.22 -61.96
CA ASP A 278 -9.86 0.95 -61.80
C ASP A 278 -10.66 2.26 -61.72
N LYS A 279 -10.18 3.23 -60.92
CA LYS A 279 -10.23 4.70 -61.13
C LYS A 279 -9.54 5.51 -60.01
N PRO A 280 -9.19 6.80 -60.24
CA PRO A 280 -7.83 7.27 -59.90
C PRO A 280 -7.72 8.27 -58.73
N HIS A 281 -6.47 8.48 -58.29
CA HIS A 281 -6.08 9.60 -57.44
C HIS A 281 -6.01 10.94 -58.19
N GLN A 282 -6.32 12.02 -57.47
CA GLN A 282 -5.78 13.36 -57.69
C GLN A 282 -5.15 13.87 -56.38
N PRO A 283 -4.04 14.63 -56.42
CA PRO A 283 -3.43 15.22 -55.23
C PRO A 283 -4.15 16.51 -54.79
N ALA A 284 -4.06 16.84 -53.51
CA ALA A 284 -4.57 18.09 -52.94
C ALA A 284 -3.44 18.89 -52.27
N GLU A 285 -3.47 20.22 -52.45
CA GLU A 285 -2.48 21.16 -51.89
C GLU A 285 -2.73 21.50 -50.41
N PRO A 286 -1.71 21.97 -49.65
CA PRO A 286 -1.82 22.15 -48.21
C PRO A 286 -2.53 23.44 -47.78
N ALA A 287 -3.63 23.30 -47.03
CA ALA A 287 -4.39 24.42 -46.47
C ALA A 287 -4.21 24.55 -44.94
N GLN A 288 -3.56 25.66 -44.57
CA GLN A 288 -3.42 26.31 -43.26
C GLN A 288 -4.41 25.90 -42.14
N ARG A 289 -3.89 25.47 -40.98
CA ARG A 289 -4.69 25.31 -39.75
C ARG A 289 -5.03 26.68 -39.12
N ALA A 290 -6.30 27.05 -39.11
CA ALA A 290 -6.82 28.09 -38.22
C ALA A 290 -7.39 27.47 -36.94
N THR A 291 -7.07 28.04 -35.77
CA THR A 291 -7.53 27.54 -34.46
C THR A 291 -8.87 28.15 -34.07
N SER A 292 -9.96 27.39 -34.23
CA SER A 292 -11.28 27.74 -33.68
C SER A 292 -11.42 27.23 -32.23
N VAL A 293 -11.60 28.14 -31.28
CA VAL A 293 -11.94 27.77 -29.89
C VAL A 293 -13.34 27.14 -29.87
N GLY A 294 -13.45 25.92 -29.31
CA GLY A 294 -14.71 25.18 -29.26
C GLY A 294 -15.71 25.76 -28.26
N THR A 295 -16.96 25.90 -28.68
CA THR A 295 -18.09 26.22 -27.80
C THR A 295 -18.51 25.01 -26.94
N PRO A 296 -19.18 25.24 -25.79
CA PRO A 296 -19.66 24.14 -24.94
C PRO A 296 -20.63 23.21 -25.69
N ARG A 297 -20.39 21.91 -25.60
CA ARG A 297 -21.23 20.87 -26.22
C ARG A 297 -22.47 20.62 -25.35
N ALA A 298 -23.64 20.57 -25.97
CA ALA A 298 -24.91 20.29 -25.30
C ALA A 298 -24.90 18.88 -24.63
N PRO A 299 -25.64 18.68 -23.52
CA PRO A 299 -25.67 17.41 -22.80
C PRO A 299 -26.18 16.27 -23.70
N ALA A 300 -25.59 15.08 -23.53
CA ALA A 300 -25.87 13.92 -24.37
C ALA A 300 -27.20 13.24 -24.00
N THR A 301 -27.97 12.84 -25.00
CA THR A 301 -29.24 12.12 -24.82
C THR A 301 -29.00 10.71 -24.25
N PRO A 302 -29.79 10.25 -23.26
CA PRO A 302 -29.73 8.86 -22.80
C PRO A 302 -29.97 7.87 -23.95
N GLY A 303 -29.05 6.92 -24.14
CA GLY A 303 -29.08 5.95 -25.24
C GLY A 303 -28.06 6.18 -26.36
N ALA A 304 -27.27 7.25 -26.31
CA ALA A 304 -26.04 7.34 -27.12
C ALA A 304 -25.04 6.23 -26.71
N ALA A 305 -24.30 5.68 -27.68
CA ALA A 305 -23.22 4.75 -27.37
C ALA A 305 -22.15 5.44 -26.52
N ILE A 306 -21.69 4.76 -25.46
CA ILE A 306 -20.66 5.28 -24.55
C ILE A 306 -19.37 5.49 -25.35
N ASP A 307 -18.83 6.70 -25.32
CA ASP A 307 -17.55 7.03 -25.94
C ASP A 307 -16.42 6.28 -25.20
N PRO A 308 -15.68 5.36 -25.87
CA PRO A 308 -14.59 4.62 -25.23
C PRO A 308 -13.50 5.54 -24.66
N VAL A 309 -13.28 6.72 -25.27
CA VAL A 309 -12.30 7.69 -24.77
C VAL A 309 -12.76 8.28 -23.44
N GLN A 310 -14.05 8.56 -23.28
CA GLN A 310 -14.61 9.02 -22.00
C GLN A 310 -14.56 7.93 -20.94
N LEU A 311 -14.88 6.68 -21.30
CA LEU A 311 -14.80 5.54 -20.39
C LEU A 311 -13.39 5.37 -19.81
N GLU A 312 -12.36 5.46 -20.66
CA GLU A 312 -10.96 5.34 -20.26
C GLU A 312 -10.49 6.54 -19.42
N LEU A 313 -10.88 7.77 -19.80
CA LEU A 313 -10.60 8.97 -19.01
C LEU A 313 -11.21 8.88 -17.60
N PHE A 314 -12.47 8.43 -17.47
CA PHE A 314 -13.09 8.23 -16.16
C PHE A 314 -12.46 7.07 -15.39
N HIS A 315 -12.08 5.96 -16.04
CA HIS A 315 -11.31 4.89 -15.39
C HIS A 315 -10.02 5.43 -14.75
N HIS A 316 -9.16 6.09 -15.54
CA HIS A 316 -7.90 6.63 -15.03
C HIS A 316 -8.12 7.69 -13.94
N ARG A 317 -9.16 8.53 -14.04
CA ARG A 317 -9.52 9.49 -12.98
C ARG A 317 -9.89 8.80 -11.67
N PHE A 318 -10.72 7.75 -11.70
CA PHE A 318 -11.08 6.99 -10.49
C PHE A 318 -9.89 6.23 -9.90
N ALA A 319 -9.02 5.67 -10.74
CA ALA A 319 -7.78 5.02 -10.29
C ALA A 319 -6.82 6.01 -9.62
N ALA A 320 -6.55 7.16 -10.26
CA ALA A 320 -5.64 8.19 -9.76
C ALA A 320 -6.09 8.77 -8.40
N ILE A 321 -7.40 8.88 -8.14
CA ILE A 321 -7.90 9.26 -6.81
C ILE A 321 -7.53 8.21 -5.76
N ALA A 322 -7.75 6.93 -6.04
CA ALA A 322 -7.39 5.84 -5.12
C ALA A 322 -5.87 5.74 -4.90
N GLU A 323 -5.06 6.02 -5.91
CA GLU A 323 -3.60 6.09 -5.81
C GLU A 323 -3.14 7.29 -4.96
N GLN A 324 -3.75 8.47 -5.12
CA GLN A 324 -3.48 9.63 -4.26
C GLN A 324 -3.83 9.36 -2.79
N MET A 325 -4.94 8.66 -2.52
CA MET A 325 -5.25 8.17 -1.17
C MET A 325 -4.13 7.25 -0.64
N GLY A 326 -3.63 6.34 -1.48
CA GLY A 326 -2.56 5.40 -1.12
C GLY A 326 -1.23 6.10 -0.79
N VAL A 327 -0.82 7.07 -1.61
CA VAL A 327 0.38 7.90 -1.35
C VAL A 327 0.22 8.70 -0.05
N GLN A 328 -0.96 9.29 0.19
CA GLN A 328 -1.25 10.01 1.42
C GLN A 328 -1.22 9.10 2.66
N LEU A 329 -1.71 7.86 2.56
CA LEU A 329 -1.64 6.86 3.63
C LEU A 329 -0.19 6.47 3.93
N GLN A 330 0.57 6.09 2.90
CA GLN A 330 1.98 5.70 3.04
C GLN A 330 2.79 6.79 3.77
N LEU A 331 2.73 8.03 3.28
CA LEU A 331 3.56 9.12 3.79
C LEU A 331 3.23 9.53 5.24
N SER A 332 1.96 9.38 5.67
CA SER A 332 1.51 9.78 7.01
C SER A 332 1.51 8.66 8.06
N SER A 333 1.59 7.39 7.64
CA SER A 333 1.70 6.25 8.55
C SER A 333 3.04 6.14 9.29
N ARG A 334 3.01 5.46 10.45
CA ARG A 334 4.13 5.21 11.38
C ARG A 334 4.60 3.76 11.41
N SER A 335 3.72 2.76 11.21
CA SER A 335 4.14 1.36 11.16
C SER A 335 4.96 1.03 9.91
N VAL A 336 5.89 0.09 10.04
CA VAL A 336 6.68 -0.42 8.91
C VAL A 336 5.77 -1.13 7.89
N ASN A 337 4.69 -1.76 8.37
CA ASN A 337 3.69 -2.46 7.58
C ASN A 337 3.01 -1.56 6.54
N ILE A 338 2.44 -0.43 6.97
CA ILE A 338 1.77 0.50 6.05
C ILE A 338 2.80 1.35 5.28
N ARG A 339 3.83 1.85 5.96
CA ARG A 339 4.76 2.84 5.40
C ARG A 339 5.75 2.28 4.39
N GLU A 340 6.40 1.16 4.73
CA GLU A 340 7.54 0.60 4.00
C GLU A 340 7.14 -0.65 3.22
N ARG A 341 6.40 -1.57 3.87
CA ARG A 341 5.87 -2.80 3.24
C ARG A 341 4.67 -2.54 2.31
N LEU A 342 4.03 -1.38 2.37
CA LEU A 342 2.82 -1.03 1.60
C LEU A 342 1.65 -2.00 1.81
N ASP A 343 1.53 -2.54 3.02
CA ASP A 343 0.51 -3.53 3.40
C ASP A 343 -0.83 -2.83 3.70
N PHE A 344 -1.38 -2.19 2.68
CA PHE A 344 -2.63 -1.41 2.73
C PHE A 344 -3.36 -1.44 1.36
N SER A 345 -4.57 -0.91 1.27
CA SER A 345 -5.23 -0.61 -0.01
C SER A 345 -6.25 0.53 0.12
N CYS A 346 -6.41 1.32 -0.93
CA CYS A 346 -7.35 2.44 -1.00
C CYS A 346 -8.32 2.25 -2.16
N ALA A 347 -9.60 2.60 -1.97
CA ALA A 347 -10.68 2.26 -2.90
C ALA A 347 -11.86 3.26 -2.89
N LEU A 348 -12.57 3.30 -4.02
CA LEU A 348 -13.80 4.08 -4.26
C LEU A 348 -14.98 3.14 -4.51
N PHE A 349 -16.16 3.52 -4.02
CA PHE A 349 -17.39 2.72 -4.10
C PHE A 349 -18.57 3.61 -4.50
N ASP A 350 -19.53 3.03 -5.22
CA ASP A 350 -20.80 3.72 -5.51
C ASP A 350 -21.68 3.87 -4.25
N GLY A 351 -22.80 4.60 -4.35
CA GLY A 351 -23.75 4.79 -3.24
C GLY A 351 -24.43 3.51 -2.74
N ARG A 352 -24.20 2.34 -3.38
CA ARG A 352 -24.65 1.01 -2.93
C ARG A 352 -23.53 0.23 -2.23
N GLY A 353 -22.33 0.79 -2.13
CA GLY A 353 -21.14 0.15 -1.58
C GLY A 353 -20.41 -0.78 -2.55
N ALA A 354 -20.77 -0.79 -3.84
CA ALA A 354 -20.09 -1.62 -4.83
C ALA A 354 -18.77 -0.97 -5.26
N LEU A 355 -17.67 -1.73 -5.22
CA LEU A 355 -16.33 -1.29 -5.62
C LEU A 355 -16.33 -0.77 -7.06
N VAL A 356 -15.73 0.40 -7.30
CA VAL A 356 -15.62 1.08 -8.61
C VAL A 356 -14.18 1.11 -9.10
N ALA A 357 -13.24 1.46 -8.22
CA ALA A 357 -11.80 1.49 -8.50
C ALA A 357 -11.01 1.31 -7.20
N ASN A 358 -9.79 0.79 -7.29
CA ASN A 358 -8.84 0.71 -6.19
C ASN A 358 -7.41 0.96 -6.69
N ALA A 359 -6.53 1.37 -5.80
CA ALA A 359 -5.10 1.32 -6.05
C ALA A 359 -4.60 -0.13 -5.90
N PRO A 360 -3.78 -0.67 -6.83
CA PRO A 360 -3.47 -2.10 -6.95
C PRO A 360 -2.37 -2.56 -5.97
N HIS A 361 -2.62 -2.44 -4.67
CA HIS A 361 -1.65 -2.75 -3.62
C HIS A 361 -1.68 -4.23 -3.19
N ILE A 362 -2.70 -4.67 -2.44
CA ILE A 362 -2.73 -6.00 -1.79
C ILE A 362 -3.93 -6.82 -2.28
N PRO A 363 -3.72 -7.98 -2.94
CA PRO A 363 -4.82 -8.69 -3.60
C PRO A 363 -5.92 -9.28 -2.71
N VAL A 364 -5.69 -9.53 -1.42
CA VAL A 364 -6.77 -10.02 -0.54
C VAL A 364 -7.76 -8.93 -0.08
N HIS A 365 -7.41 -7.64 -0.23
CA HIS A 365 -8.32 -6.51 -0.01
C HIS A 365 -9.34 -6.32 -1.14
N LEU A 366 -9.08 -6.93 -2.30
CA LEU A 366 -9.92 -6.86 -3.49
C LEU A 366 -11.24 -7.61 -3.24
N GLY A 367 -12.38 -6.98 -3.55
CA GLY A 367 -13.70 -7.54 -3.21
C GLY A 367 -14.05 -7.44 -1.73
N SER A 368 -13.17 -7.90 -0.82
CA SER A 368 -13.44 -7.94 0.63
C SER A 368 -13.70 -6.56 1.25
N MET A 369 -13.05 -5.49 0.79
CA MET A 369 -13.41 -4.12 1.21
C MET A 369 -14.84 -3.71 0.83
N GLY A 370 -15.40 -4.25 -0.27
CA GLY A 370 -16.79 -4.01 -0.68
C GLY A 370 -17.79 -4.64 0.30
N GLU A 371 -17.49 -5.86 0.78
CA GLU A 371 -18.30 -6.53 1.81
C GLU A 371 -18.34 -5.69 3.11
N SER A 372 -17.25 -5.01 3.49
CA SER A 372 -17.24 -4.09 4.64
C SER A 372 -18.19 -2.89 4.45
N VAL A 373 -18.26 -2.31 3.25
CA VAL A 373 -19.18 -1.19 2.97
C VAL A 373 -20.63 -1.67 2.88
N ALA A 374 -20.87 -2.85 2.28
CA ALA A 374 -22.18 -3.48 2.24
C ALA A 374 -22.70 -3.84 3.66
N SER A 375 -21.82 -4.34 4.52
CA SER A 375 -22.06 -4.58 5.95
C SER A 375 -22.47 -3.31 6.70
N LEU A 376 -21.74 -2.21 6.52
CA LEU A 376 -22.08 -0.91 7.10
C LEU A 376 -23.45 -0.39 6.63
N LEU A 377 -23.73 -0.49 5.32
CA LEU A 377 -25.02 -0.14 4.75
C LEU A 377 -26.17 -1.01 5.29
N ALA A 378 -25.93 -2.31 5.49
CA ALA A 378 -26.90 -3.22 6.09
C ALA A 378 -27.19 -2.89 7.56
N ASP A 379 -26.20 -2.44 8.34
CA ASP A 379 -26.39 -1.97 9.72
C ASP A 379 -27.19 -0.65 9.79
N VAL A 380 -26.98 0.27 8.85
CA VAL A 380 -27.79 1.50 8.72
C VAL A 380 -29.23 1.16 8.32
N ALA A 381 -29.42 0.34 7.27
CA ALA A 381 -30.74 -0.05 6.78
C ALA A 381 -31.56 -0.81 7.83
N ALA A 382 -30.91 -1.69 8.60
CA ALA A 382 -31.52 -2.42 9.71
C ALA A 382 -31.65 -1.59 11.01
N ARG A 383 -31.26 -0.30 11.00
CA ARG A 383 -31.29 0.62 12.16
C ARG A 383 -30.49 0.14 13.38
N ARG A 384 -29.45 -0.69 13.16
CA ARG A 384 -28.50 -1.09 14.20
C ARG A 384 -27.54 0.03 14.58
N ARG A 385 -27.35 1.00 13.69
CA ARG A 385 -26.69 2.30 13.95
C ARG A 385 -27.52 3.46 13.35
N PRO A 386 -27.29 4.72 13.75
CA PRO A 386 -27.90 5.88 13.10
C PRO A 386 -27.55 6.00 11.60
N PRO A 387 -28.24 6.86 10.83
CA PRO A 387 -27.77 7.30 9.53
C PRO A 387 -26.35 7.86 9.60
N LEU A 388 -25.62 7.80 8.48
CA LEU A 388 -24.30 8.42 8.34
C LEU A 388 -24.43 9.94 8.14
N ALA A 389 -23.46 10.70 8.62
CA ALA A 389 -23.37 12.14 8.44
C ALA A 389 -22.07 12.58 7.74
N PRO A 390 -22.03 13.77 7.11
CA PRO A 390 -20.79 14.34 6.59
C PRO A 390 -19.71 14.48 7.68
N GLY A 391 -18.51 13.98 7.41
CA GLY A 391 -17.40 13.97 8.36
C GLY A 391 -17.35 12.77 9.30
N ASP A 392 -18.29 11.82 9.21
CA ASP A 392 -18.17 10.53 9.89
C ASP A 392 -17.03 9.69 9.31
N VAL A 393 -16.36 8.90 10.16
CA VAL A 393 -15.48 7.81 9.73
C VAL A 393 -15.75 6.59 10.58
N VAL A 394 -15.95 5.44 9.94
CA VAL A 394 -16.30 4.18 10.57
C VAL A 394 -15.20 3.13 10.34
N LEU A 395 -14.80 2.43 11.39
CA LEU A 395 -13.80 1.35 11.37
C LEU A 395 -14.46 -0.02 11.40
N SER A 396 -13.97 -0.95 10.58
CA SER A 396 -14.45 -2.33 10.54
C SER A 396 -13.32 -3.30 10.15
N ASN A 397 -13.15 -4.35 10.95
CA ASN A 397 -12.25 -5.49 10.67
C ASN A 397 -12.90 -6.86 10.97
N ASP A 398 -14.14 -6.88 11.47
CA ASP A 398 -14.89 -8.10 11.78
C ASP A 398 -14.95 -9.04 10.56
N PRO A 399 -14.31 -10.23 10.61
CA PRO A 399 -14.24 -11.15 9.47
C PRO A 399 -15.62 -11.67 9.04
N TYR A 400 -16.58 -11.68 9.96
CA TYR A 400 -17.98 -12.07 9.74
C TYR A 400 -18.84 -10.88 9.28
N ALA A 401 -18.19 -9.80 8.84
CA ALA A 401 -18.78 -8.55 8.38
C ALA A 401 -17.97 -7.89 7.24
N GLY A 402 -17.14 -8.66 6.53
CA GLY A 402 -16.32 -8.21 5.40
C GLY A 402 -14.83 -7.99 5.71
N GLY A 403 -14.39 -8.22 6.94
CA GLY A 403 -12.97 -8.27 7.29
C GLY A 403 -12.24 -9.47 6.65
N THR A 404 -10.92 -9.37 6.57
CA THR A 404 -10.01 -10.42 6.08
C THR A 404 -9.38 -11.18 7.25
N HIS A 405 -8.86 -10.45 8.22
CA HIS A 405 -8.51 -10.87 9.59
C HIS A 405 -8.41 -9.61 10.48
N LEU A 406 -8.20 -9.74 11.79
CA LEU A 406 -8.25 -8.58 12.70
C LEU A 406 -7.16 -7.50 12.47
N PRO A 407 -5.91 -7.81 12.06
CA PRO A 407 -4.93 -6.77 11.73
C PRO A 407 -5.34 -5.82 10.59
N ASP A 408 -6.21 -6.25 9.66
CA ASP A 408 -6.59 -5.47 8.47
C ASP A 408 -7.79 -4.54 8.77
N ILE A 409 -7.54 -3.38 9.38
CA ILE A 409 -8.61 -2.44 9.76
C ILE A 409 -9.03 -1.59 8.56
N THR A 410 -10.32 -1.63 8.21
CA THR A 410 -10.93 -0.80 7.15
C THR A 410 -11.52 0.48 7.73
N ALA A 411 -11.04 1.64 7.29
CA ALA A 411 -11.66 2.94 7.54
C ALA A 411 -12.56 3.33 6.36
N ILE A 412 -13.84 3.53 6.60
CA ILE A 412 -14.88 3.84 5.62
C ILE A 412 -15.39 5.27 5.85
N THR A 413 -15.44 6.07 4.80
CA THR A 413 -15.89 7.46 4.84
C THR A 413 -16.97 7.71 3.77
N PRO A 414 -18.19 8.13 4.14
CA PRO A 414 -19.25 8.50 3.21
C PRO A 414 -18.97 9.84 2.51
N VAL A 415 -19.40 9.95 1.25
CA VAL A 415 -19.35 11.18 0.45
C VAL A 415 -20.79 11.61 0.12
N PHE A 416 -21.10 12.89 0.27
CA PHE A 416 -22.46 13.44 0.10
C PHE A 416 -22.53 14.47 -1.02
N ALA A 417 -23.73 14.87 -1.41
CA ALA A 417 -23.94 16.01 -2.30
C ALA A 417 -23.51 17.32 -1.62
N ALA A 418 -23.08 18.30 -2.42
CA ALA A 418 -22.77 19.63 -1.91
C ALA A 418 -24.04 20.31 -1.37
N GLY A 419 -24.13 20.47 -0.04
CA GLY A 419 -25.33 20.99 0.63
C GLY A 419 -26.40 19.94 0.94
N ALA A 420 -26.07 18.65 0.91
CA ALA A 420 -26.95 17.54 1.29
C ALA A 420 -27.67 17.78 2.64
N PRO A 421 -29.01 17.64 2.72
CA PRO A 421 -29.73 17.72 3.98
C PRO A 421 -29.34 16.63 4.98
N ALA A 422 -29.46 16.92 6.27
CA ALA A 422 -29.20 15.94 7.33
C ALA A 422 -30.14 14.72 7.19
N GLY A 423 -29.56 13.53 7.02
CA GLY A 423 -30.29 12.28 6.81
C GLY A 423 -30.49 11.87 5.35
N GLU A 424 -29.96 12.62 4.38
CA GLU A 424 -29.80 12.13 3.00
C GLU A 424 -28.82 10.95 2.94
N ALA A 425 -28.89 10.11 1.90
CA ALA A 425 -27.97 8.99 1.70
C ALA A 425 -26.63 9.46 1.10
N PRO A 426 -25.49 8.81 1.44
CA PRO A 426 -24.23 9.05 0.74
C PRO A 426 -24.35 8.76 -0.76
N LEU A 427 -23.75 9.61 -1.59
CA LEU A 427 -23.65 9.41 -3.04
C LEU A 427 -22.62 8.32 -3.40
N PHE A 428 -21.54 8.26 -2.62
CA PHE A 428 -20.37 7.41 -2.82
C PHE A 428 -19.75 7.08 -1.46
N PHE A 429 -18.79 6.14 -1.45
CA PHE A 429 -17.89 5.94 -0.32
C PHE A 429 -16.44 5.94 -0.79
N VAL A 430 -15.55 6.36 0.09
CA VAL A 430 -14.11 6.10 -0.02
C VAL A 430 -13.69 5.27 1.18
N ALA A 431 -12.75 4.34 0.99
CA ALA A 431 -12.20 3.58 2.09
C ALA A 431 -10.71 3.28 1.91
N SER A 432 -10.04 3.11 3.03
CA SER A 432 -8.68 2.61 3.11
C SER A 432 -8.62 1.46 4.13
N ARG A 433 -7.96 0.36 3.78
CA ARG A 433 -7.67 -0.75 4.67
C ARG A 433 -6.16 -0.81 4.88
N GLY A 434 -5.71 -0.86 6.13
CA GLY A 434 -4.29 -0.97 6.47
C GLY A 434 -4.06 -2.16 7.39
N HIS A 435 -2.94 -2.86 7.19
CA HIS A 435 -2.49 -3.91 8.09
C HIS A 435 -1.75 -3.30 9.27
N HIS A 436 -2.36 -3.33 10.45
CA HIS A 436 -1.77 -2.79 11.68
C HIS A 436 -0.78 -3.78 12.28
N ALA A 437 0.40 -3.29 12.69
CA ALA A 437 1.51 -4.12 13.17
C ALA A 437 1.18 -4.93 14.45
N ASP A 438 0.28 -4.41 15.30
CA ASP A 438 -0.29 -5.12 16.44
C ASP A 438 -1.68 -4.55 16.76
N VAL A 439 -2.67 -5.44 16.87
CA VAL A 439 -4.04 -5.19 17.32
C VAL A 439 -4.36 -5.94 18.63
N GLY A 440 -3.34 -6.34 19.39
CA GLY A 440 -3.45 -7.19 20.57
C GLY A 440 -3.36 -8.69 20.25
N GLY A 441 -4.20 -9.50 20.90
CA GLY A 441 -4.21 -10.96 20.71
C GLY A 441 -3.13 -11.71 21.51
N ILE A 442 -3.17 -13.05 21.49
CA ILE A 442 -2.35 -13.89 22.40
C ILE A 442 -0.85 -13.83 22.12
N THR A 443 -0.43 -13.55 20.89
CA THR A 443 0.99 -13.39 20.50
C THR A 443 1.32 -11.94 20.14
N PRO A 444 2.58 -11.51 20.31
CA PRO A 444 3.09 -10.25 19.76
C PRO A 444 2.95 -10.22 18.22
N GLY A 445 2.58 -9.06 17.67
CA GLY A 445 2.39 -8.86 16.23
C GLY A 445 1.09 -9.46 15.65
N SER A 446 0.13 -9.84 16.50
CA SER A 446 -1.24 -10.29 16.15
C SER A 446 -1.40 -11.38 15.08
N MET A 447 -0.35 -12.17 14.81
CA MET A 447 -0.37 -13.35 13.95
C MET A 447 -0.15 -14.65 14.77
N PRO A 448 -1.04 -15.01 15.70
CA PRO A 448 -0.87 -16.17 16.58
C PRO A 448 -0.88 -17.49 15.80
N ALA A 449 0.10 -18.37 16.05
CA ALA A 449 0.21 -19.63 15.33
C ALA A 449 -0.95 -20.58 15.68
N PHE A 450 -1.44 -20.52 16.93
CA PHE A 450 -2.36 -21.50 17.51
C PHE A 450 -3.69 -20.92 18.01
N SER A 451 -4.16 -19.79 17.44
CA SER A 451 -5.52 -19.32 17.71
C SER A 451 -6.57 -20.35 17.26
N THR A 452 -7.62 -20.50 18.07
CA THR A 452 -8.78 -21.38 17.86
C THR A 452 -10.10 -20.62 17.88
N ALA A 453 -10.16 -19.49 18.60
CA ALA A 453 -11.27 -18.55 18.61
C ALA A 453 -10.82 -17.10 18.28
N ILE A 454 -11.71 -16.31 17.68
CA ILE A 454 -11.42 -14.97 17.15
C ILE A 454 -10.95 -13.97 18.23
N GLU A 455 -11.43 -14.14 19.47
CA GLU A 455 -11.07 -13.30 20.62
C GLU A 455 -9.60 -13.45 21.04
N GLN A 456 -8.89 -14.46 20.52
CA GLN A 456 -7.46 -14.67 20.72
C GLN A 456 -6.61 -13.90 19.70
N GLU A 457 -7.20 -13.40 18.61
CA GLU A 457 -6.47 -12.75 17.50
C GLU A 457 -6.35 -11.22 17.71
N GLY A 458 -7.16 -10.63 18.60
CA GLY A 458 -7.02 -9.24 19.04
C GLY A 458 -8.32 -8.41 18.99
N LEU A 459 -8.18 -7.12 18.69
CA LEU A 459 -9.26 -6.15 18.66
C LEU A 459 -10.23 -6.41 17.50
N LEU A 460 -11.49 -6.75 17.81
CA LEU A 460 -12.58 -6.83 16.84
C LEU A 460 -13.40 -5.53 16.84
N LEU A 461 -13.60 -4.96 15.65
CA LEU A 461 -14.36 -3.75 15.36
C LEU A 461 -15.43 -4.08 14.31
N ARG A 462 -16.71 -3.94 14.68
CA ARG A 462 -17.85 -4.13 13.78
C ARG A 462 -18.55 -2.80 13.54
N ASN A 463 -18.18 -2.12 12.45
CA ASN A 463 -18.80 -0.87 11.98
C ASN A 463 -18.81 0.25 13.05
N GLU A 464 -17.67 0.41 13.72
CA GLU A 464 -17.43 1.24 14.90
C GLU A 464 -17.07 2.70 14.56
N VAL A 465 -17.65 3.68 15.27
CA VAL A 465 -17.44 5.11 14.94
C VAL A 465 -16.09 5.62 15.48
N PHE A 466 -15.24 6.12 14.58
CA PHE A 466 -13.94 6.71 14.90
C PHE A 466 -13.99 8.24 14.87
N LEU A 467 -14.54 8.82 13.80
CA LEU A 467 -14.96 10.22 13.77
C LEU A 467 -16.49 10.31 13.69
N SER A 468 -17.06 11.26 14.42
CA SER A 468 -18.46 11.68 14.29
C SER A 468 -18.49 13.16 13.93
N GLY A 469 -19.02 13.52 12.75
CA GLY A 469 -19.03 14.90 12.25
C GLY A 469 -17.64 15.57 12.23
N GLY A 470 -16.57 14.82 11.99
CA GLY A 470 -15.18 15.30 12.01
C GLY A 470 -14.53 15.41 13.40
N VAL A 471 -15.19 14.96 14.47
CA VAL A 471 -14.67 14.99 15.85
C VAL A 471 -14.17 13.61 16.28
N PHE A 472 -12.94 13.56 16.83
CA PHE A 472 -12.30 12.36 17.37
C PHE A 472 -12.42 12.32 18.91
N ASP A 473 -12.97 11.24 19.48
CA ASP A 473 -12.92 10.97 20.92
C ASP A 473 -11.75 10.04 21.25
N GLU A 474 -10.56 10.64 21.38
CA GLU A 474 -9.33 9.95 21.76
C GLU A 474 -9.47 9.22 23.12
N ALA A 475 -10.23 9.77 24.07
CA ALA A 475 -10.37 9.20 25.40
C ALA A 475 -11.22 7.92 25.40
N THR A 476 -12.29 7.86 24.61
CA THR A 476 -13.06 6.63 24.39
C THR A 476 -12.26 5.59 23.63
N TRP A 477 -11.53 6.00 22.58
CA TRP A 477 -10.72 5.05 21.83
C TRP A 477 -9.55 4.48 22.66
N ARG A 478 -8.82 5.30 23.43
CA ARG A 478 -7.79 4.78 24.35
C ARG A 478 -8.35 3.78 25.38
N ARG A 479 -9.56 4.01 25.93
CA ARG A 479 -10.25 3.04 26.79
C ARG A 479 -10.58 1.73 26.07
N ARG A 480 -10.99 1.79 24.79
CA ARG A 480 -11.28 0.62 23.96
C ARG A 480 -10.03 -0.20 23.65
N LEU A 481 -8.92 0.45 23.27
CA LEU A 481 -7.67 -0.24 22.92
C LEU A 481 -7.00 -0.93 24.13
N ALA A 482 -7.26 -0.42 25.33
CA ALA A 482 -6.80 -1.00 26.61
C ALA A 482 -7.78 -2.02 27.23
N ALA A 483 -8.87 -2.39 26.54
CA ALA A 483 -9.88 -3.32 27.04
C ALA A 483 -9.65 -4.77 26.59
N GLY A 484 -10.29 -5.71 27.28
CA GLY A 484 -10.21 -7.14 26.98
C GLY A 484 -9.01 -7.86 27.60
N PRO A 485 -8.87 -9.18 27.39
CA PRO A 485 -7.79 -9.98 27.95
C PRO A 485 -6.44 -9.79 27.22
N HIS A 486 -6.48 -9.34 25.97
CA HIS A 486 -5.32 -9.20 25.09
C HIS A 486 -5.34 -7.82 24.39
N PRO A 487 -5.16 -6.71 25.16
CA PRO A 487 -5.24 -5.35 24.64
C PRO A 487 -4.10 -5.04 23.65
N VAL A 488 -4.29 -3.97 22.86
CA VAL A 488 -3.31 -3.51 21.84
C VAL A 488 -1.99 -3.13 22.51
N ARG A 489 -0.87 -3.67 22.01
CA ARG A 489 0.45 -3.49 22.66
C ARG A 489 1.00 -2.08 22.52
N ASN A 490 0.81 -1.45 21.35
CA ASN A 490 1.23 -0.08 21.08
C ASN A 490 0.06 0.81 20.59
N PRO A 491 -0.84 1.27 21.49
CA PRO A 491 -2.00 2.07 21.11
C PRO A 491 -1.67 3.38 20.39
N ASP A 492 -0.52 4.00 20.69
CA ASP A 492 -0.09 5.28 20.07
C ASP A 492 0.38 5.12 18.62
N GLN A 493 0.87 3.93 18.25
CA GLN A 493 1.16 3.60 16.85
C GLN A 493 -0.15 3.31 16.09
N LEU A 494 -1.01 2.46 16.64
CA LEU A 494 -2.29 2.09 16.01
C LEU A 494 -3.21 3.31 15.82
N LEU A 495 -3.35 4.19 16.82
CA LEU A 495 -4.16 5.41 16.67
C LEU A 495 -3.63 6.35 15.59
N ALA A 496 -2.30 6.46 15.46
CA ALA A 496 -1.69 7.30 14.43
C ALA A 496 -1.85 6.72 13.01
N ASP A 497 -1.81 5.39 12.86
CA ASP A 497 -2.07 4.74 11.58
C ASP A 497 -3.56 4.79 11.20
N LEU A 498 -4.48 4.69 12.16
CA LEU A 498 -5.91 4.97 11.94
C LEU A 498 -6.15 6.44 11.55
N GLN A 499 -5.41 7.38 12.12
CA GLN A 499 -5.41 8.80 11.72
C GLN A 499 -4.82 9.02 10.32
N ALA A 500 -3.80 8.25 9.92
CA ALA A 500 -3.29 8.24 8.54
C ALA A 500 -4.34 7.72 7.55
N GLN A 501 -5.11 6.69 7.91
CA GLN A 501 -6.26 6.20 7.12
C GLN A 501 -7.37 7.25 6.98
N VAL A 502 -7.67 8.03 8.04
CA VAL A 502 -8.57 9.19 7.97
C VAL A 502 -8.05 10.25 6.98
N ALA A 503 -6.77 10.61 7.04
CA ALA A 503 -6.17 11.60 6.15
C ALA A 503 -6.18 11.14 4.69
N ALA A 504 -5.90 9.85 4.44
CA ALA A 504 -6.00 9.21 3.14
C ALA A 504 -7.43 9.24 2.59
N ASN A 505 -8.42 8.82 3.39
CA ASN A 505 -9.83 8.89 3.00
C ASN A 505 -10.23 10.33 2.66
N ARG A 506 -9.83 11.32 3.47
CA ARG A 506 -10.15 12.74 3.21
C ARG A 506 -9.59 13.24 1.86
N GLN A 507 -8.39 12.81 1.46
CA GLN A 507 -7.86 13.12 0.12
C GLN A 507 -8.78 12.56 -0.98
N GLY A 508 -9.27 11.34 -0.80
CA GLY A 508 -10.25 10.71 -1.69
C GLY A 508 -11.57 11.48 -1.79
N VAL A 509 -12.13 11.92 -0.65
CA VAL A 509 -13.34 12.76 -0.62
C VAL A 509 -13.12 14.05 -1.40
N ALA A 510 -12.05 14.80 -1.09
CA ALA A 510 -11.78 16.10 -1.72
C ALA A 510 -11.55 16.00 -3.23
N ALA A 511 -10.92 14.92 -3.71
CA ALA A 511 -10.70 14.71 -5.13
C ALA A 511 -11.98 14.25 -5.87
N LEU A 512 -12.86 13.47 -5.21
CA LEU A 512 -14.21 13.21 -5.74
C LEU A 512 -15.06 14.48 -5.81
N GLU A 513 -15.05 15.32 -4.76
CA GLU A 513 -15.74 16.62 -4.76
C GLU A 513 -15.26 17.52 -5.93
N GLN A 514 -13.96 17.56 -6.21
CA GLN A 514 -13.40 18.29 -7.36
C GLN A 514 -13.82 17.70 -8.71
N LEU A 515 -13.88 16.37 -8.84
CA LEU A 515 -14.37 15.71 -10.05
C LEU A 515 -15.86 15.98 -10.28
N ILE A 516 -16.68 15.92 -9.23
CA ILE A 516 -18.12 16.24 -9.27
C ILE A 516 -18.33 17.71 -9.65
N ALA A 517 -17.51 18.63 -9.11
CA ALA A 517 -17.60 20.06 -9.40
C ALA A 517 -17.14 20.46 -10.81
N SER A 518 -16.39 19.60 -11.51
CA SER A 518 -15.89 19.86 -12.87
C SER A 518 -16.67 19.12 -13.97
N GLU A 519 -17.11 17.88 -13.71
CA GLU A 519 -17.79 17.01 -14.69
C GLU A 519 -19.31 16.87 -14.43
N GLY A 520 -19.78 17.21 -13.22
CA GLY A 520 -21.17 17.06 -12.81
C GLY A 520 -21.49 15.70 -12.16
N GLN A 521 -22.32 15.72 -11.12
CA GLN A 521 -22.65 14.54 -10.31
C GLN A 521 -23.23 13.38 -11.14
N GLU A 522 -24.21 13.65 -11.98
CA GLU A 522 -24.89 12.63 -12.80
C GLU A 522 -23.93 11.92 -13.75
N LEU A 523 -22.98 12.67 -14.34
CA LEU A 523 -21.98 12.14 -15.27
C LEU A 523 -20.98 11.24 -14.53
N VAL A 524 -20.50 11.68 -13.36
CA VAL A 524 -19.64 10.87 -12.48
C VAL A 524 -20.35 9.57 -12.09
N GLN A 525 -21.61 9.63 -11.65
CA GLN A 525 -22.40 8.44 -11.27
C GLN A 525 -22.60 7.47 -12.44
N ALA A 526 -22.93 7.98 -13.63
CA ALA A 526 -23.07 7.17 -14.84
C ALA A 526 -21.76 6.45 -15.20
N PHE A 527 -20.63 7.15 -15.19
CA PHE A 527 -19.34 6.57 -15.54
C PHE A 527 -18.82 5.56 -14.50
N MET A 528 -19.14 5.68 -13.21
CA MET A 528 -18.86 4.62 -12.24
C MET A 528 -19.57 3.30 -12.63
N GLY A 529 -20.85 3.38 -13.04
CA GLY A 529 -21.61 2.23 -13.52
C GLY A 529 -21.08 1.68 -14.85
N HIS A 530 -20.64 2.54 -15.77
CA HIS A 530 -20.05 2.11 -17.05
C HIS A 530 -18.68 1.42 -16.87
N VAL A 531 -17.85 1.90 -15.93
CA VAL A 531 -16.58 1.26 -15.54
C VAL A 531 -16.81 -0.13 -14.93
N GLN A 532 -17.87 -0.31 -14.14
CA GLN A 532 -18.28 -1.64 -13.66
C GLN A 532 -18.80 -2.54 -14.80
N ALA A 533 -19.64 -2.02 -15.70
CA ALA A 533 -20.17 -2.79 -16.83
C ALA A 533 -19.07 -3.28 -17.81
N ASN A 534 -18.03 -2.47 -18.05
CA ASN A 534 -16.90 -2.85 -18.88
C ASN A 534 -16.09 -4.01 -18.27
N ALA A 535 -15.85 -3.96 -16.95
CA ALA A 535 -15.16 -5.02 -16.22
C ALA A 535 -15.95 -6.35 -16.25
N ALA A 536 -17.28 -6.30 -16.17
CA ALA A 536 -18.14 -7.47 -16.37
C ALA A 536 -17.97 -8.06 -17.78
N GLU A 537 -18.01 -7.24 -18.83
CA GLU A 537 -17.77 -7.72 -20.21
C GLU A 537 -16.36 -8.28 -20.43
N ALA A 538 -15.33 -7.72 -19.77
CA ALA A 538 -13.98 -8.25 -19.82
C ALA A 538 -13.88 -9.65 -19.21
N VAL A 539 -14.56 -9.91 -18.09
CA VAL A 539 -14.64 -11.26 -17.52
C VAL A 539 -15.50 -12.20 -18.38
N ARG A 540 -16.59 -11.72 -18.99
CA ARG A 540 -17.38 -12.52 -19.95
C ARG A 540 -16.52 -12.96 -21.16
N ARG A 541 -15.62 -12.09 -21.67
CA ARG A 541 -14.61 -12.45 -22.70
C ARG A 541 -13.62 -13.55 -22.26
N VAL A 542 -13.44 -13.77 -20.95
CA VAL A 542 -12.69 -14.91 -20.41
C VAL A 542 -13.55 -16.17 -20.43
N VAL A 543 -14.80 -16.10 -19.97
CA VAL A 543 -15.74 -17.25 -19.96
C VAL A 543 -15.87 -17.90 -21.34
N ASP A 544 -15.94 -17.08 -22.39
CA ASP A 544 -16.04 -17.52 -23.79
C ASP A 544 -14.89 -18.49 -24.18
N ARG A 545 -13.70 -18.37 -23.57
CA ARG A 545 -12.51 -19.20 -23.81
C ARG A 545 -12.20 -20.23 -22.72
N LEU A 546 -12.88 -20.21 -21.57
CA LEU A 546 -12.61 -21.15 -20.47
C LEU A 546 -12.94 -22.61 -20.82
N GLN A 547 -12.20 -23.52 -20.22
CA GLN A 547 -12.51 -24.96 -20.18
C GLN A 547 -13.12 -25.31 -18.81
N ALA A 548 -13.91 -26.38 -18.77
CA ALA A 548 -14.39 -26.94 -17.50
C ALA A 548 -13.28 -27.79 -16.86
N GLY A 549 -13.16 -27.73 -15.53
CA GLY A 549 -12.12 -28.48 -14.82
C GLY A 549 -12.30 -28.45 -13.30
N SER A 550 -11.57 -29.32 -12.61
CA SER A 550 -11.68 -29.51 -11.16
C SER A 550 -10.31 -29.84 -10.57
N HIS A 551 -10.02 -29.32 -9.37
CA HIS A 551 -8.77 -29.58 -8.68
C HIS A 551 -8.97 -29.59 -7.17
N ALA A 552 -8.08 -30.29 -6.45
CA ALA A 552 -8.10 -30.37 -5.00
C ALA A 552 -6.67 -30.22 -4.45
N VAL A 553 -6.51 -29.43 -3.38
CA VAL A 553 -5.24 -29.14 -2.73
C VAL A 553 -5.33 -29.55 -1.26
N GLU A 554 -4.38 -30.38 -0.81
CA GLU A 554 -4.19 -30.69 0.60
C GLU A 554 -3.41 -29.54 1.27
N LEU A 555 -3.84 -29.12 2.45
CA LEU A 555 -3.10 -28.22 3.34
C LEU A 555 -2.15 -29.03 4.23
N ASP A 556 -1.11 -28.40 4.78
CA ASP A 556 -0.26 -29.03 5.80
C ASP A 556 -1.05 -29.46 7.07
N GLY A 557 -2.27 -28.98 7.28
CA GLY A 557 -3.19 -29.49 8.29
C GLY A 557 -3.87 -30.84 7.95
N GLY A 558 -3.74 -31.35 6.73
CA GLY A 558 -4.46 -32.53 6.22
C GLY A 558 -5.90 -32.26 5.76
N ALA A 559 -6.35 -31.01 5.87
CA ALA A 559 -7.61 -30.53 5.31
C ALA A 559 -7.47 -30.26 3.80
N TRP A 560 -8.59 -30.34 3.08
CA TRP A 560 -8.64 -30.20 1.62
C TRP A 560 -9.46 -28.99 1.18
N ILE A 561 -8.95 -28.24 0.21
CA ILE A 561 -9.72 -27.30 -0.60
C ILE A 561 -10.00 -27.99 -1.94
N GLN A 562 -11.26 -28.06 -2.34
CA GLN A 562 -11.69 -28.59 -3.64
C GLN A 562 -12.46 -27.52 -4.38
N VAL A 563 -12.20 -27.35 -5.68
CA VAL A 563 -12.95 -26.44 -6.56
C VAL A 563 -13.23 -27.07 -7.91
N THR A 564 -14.43 -26.81 -8.43
CA THR A 564 -14.84 -27.13 -9.81
C THR A 564 -15.25 -25.84 -10.53
N VAL A 565 -14.74 -25.63 -11.73
CA VAL A 565 -15.07 -24.50 -12.59
C VAL A 565 -15.86 -25.00 -13.79
N THR A 566 -17.06 -24.45 -13.99
CA THR A 566 -18.00 -24.85 -15.05
C THR A 566 -18.48 -23.63 -15.83
N PRO A 567 -17.89 -23.31 -16.99
CA PRO A 567 -18.31 -22.20 -17.84
C PRO A 567 -19.54 -22.54 -18.70
N ASP A 568 -20.55 -21.67 -18.67
CA ASP A 568 -21.66 -21.63 -19.61
C ASP A 568 -21.40 -20.53 -20.66
N ARG A 569 -21.04 -20.96 -21.88
CA ARG A 569 -20.76 -20.07 -23.00
C ARG A 569 -22.01 -19.53 -23.71
N GLN A 570 -23.21 -20.03 -23.41
CA GLN A 570 -24.47 -19.48 -23.93
C GLN A 570 -24.97 -18.36 -23.01
N ALA A 571 -24.92 -18.55 -21.69
CA ALA A 571 -25.19 -17.50 -20.71
C ALA A 571 -24.04 -16.48 -20.57
N ARG A 572 -22.83 -16.84 -21.02
CA ARG A 572 -21.56 -16.14 -20.76
C ARG A 572 -21.30 -15.95 -19.25
N ARG A 573 -21.66 -16.97 -18.46
CA ARG A 573 -21.46 -17.05 -17.01
C ARG A 573 -20.57 -18.23 -16.65
N VAL A 574 -19.97 -18.21 -15.47
CA VAL A 574 -19.13 -19.32 -14.98
C VAL A 574 -19.46 -19.65 -13.53
N ARG A 575 -19.79 -20.91 -13.27
CA ARG A 575 -19.95 -21.42 -11.92
C ARG A 575 -18.58 -21.77 -11.34
N VAL A 576 -18.29 -21.29 -10.14
CA VAL A 576 -17.11 -21.65 -9.35
C VAL A 576 -17.62 -22.32 -8.08
N ASP A 577 -17.43 -23.62 -7.95
CA ASP A 577 -18.07 -24.43 -6.92
C ASP A 577 -17.03 -25.09 -6.01
N PHE A 578 -17.02 -24.68 -4.74
CA PHE A 578 -16.11 -25.20 -3.71
C PHE A 578 -16.66 -26.42 -2.95
N THR A 579 -17.76 -27.03 -3.42
CA THR A 579 -18.33 -28.24 -2.82
C THR A 579 -17.29 -29.38 -2.77
N GLY A 580 -17.11 -29.95 -1.59
CA GLY A 580 -16.06 -30.93 -1.27
C GLY A 580 -14.87 -30.34 -0.50
N THR A 581 -14.77 -29.01 -0.41
CA THR A 581 -13.87 -28.35 0.56
C THR A 581 -14.21 -28.77 1.99
N SER A 582 -13.18 -28.98 2.80
CA SER A 582 -13.31 -29.52 4.15
C SER A 582 -14.09 -28.62 5.11
N PRO A 583 -14.74 -29.18 6.14
CA PRO A 583 -15.41 -28.41 7.20
C PRO A 583 -14.51 -27.37 7.86
N GLN A 584 -15.12 -26.38 8.51
CA GLN A 584 -14.46 -25.43 9.40
C GLN A 584 -13.54 -26.17 10.39
N LEU A 585 -12.31 -25.67 10.51
CA LEU A 585 -11.27 -26.24 11.34
C LEU A 585 -11.31 -25.64 12.75
N ALA A 586 -10.86 -26.41 13.74
CA ALA A 586 -10.64 -25.93 15.11
C ALA A 586 -9.40 -25.02 15.24
N THR A 587 -8.61 -24.89 14.17
CA THR A 587 -7.45 -23.99 14.04
C THR A 587 -7.82 -22.76 13.22
N ASN A 588 -7.06 -21.69 13.40
CA ASN A 588 -7.08 -20.43 12.63
C ASN A 588 -6.96 -20.49 11.10
N HIS A 589 -6.87 -21.67 10.48
CA HIS A 589 -6.77 -21.84 9.03
C HIS A 589 -8.14 -21.74 8.32
N ASN A 590 -9.07 -20.96 8.87
CA ASN A 590 -10.38 -20.72 8.25
C ASN A 590 -10.37 -19.37 7.51
N ALA A 591 -10.47 -19.38 6.19
CA ALA A 591 -10.62 -18.15 5.41
C ALA A 591 -12.08 -17.65 5.46
N PRO A 592 -12.34 -16.39 5.85
CA PRO A 592 -13.67 -15.78 5.75
C PRO A 592 -14.18 -15.78 4.31
N LEU A 593 -15.51 -15.78 4.12
CA LEU A 593 -16.12 -15.75 2.78
C LEU A 593 -15.63 -14.56 1.93
N ALA A 594 -15.33 -13.42 2.56
CA ALA A 594 -14.75 -12.24 1.91
C ALA A 594 -13.33 -12.49 1.34
N VAL A 595 -12.52 -13.34 1.97
CA VAL A 595 -11.22 -13.81 1.41
C VAL A 595 -11.49 -14.72 0.21
N THR A 596 -12.49 -15.61 0.29
CA THR A 596 -12.86 -16.50 -0.83
C THR A 596 -13.38 -15.70 -2.03
N HIS A 597 -14.13 -14.62 -1.82
CA HIS A 597 -14.49 -13.65 -2.87
C HIS A 597 -13.24 -13.02 -3.49
N ALA A 598 -12.28 -12.58 -2.67
CA ALA A 598 -11.02 -11.98 -3.13
C ALA A 598 -10.18 -12.93 -4.00
N VAL A 599 -10.02 -14.19 -3.58
CA VAL A 599 -9.29 -15.23 -4.33
C VAL A 599 -9.87 -15.42 -5.74
N VAL A 600 -11.20 -15.55 -5.85
CA VAL A 600 -11.87 -15.77 -7.14
C VAL A 600 -11.71 -14.52 -8.03
N LEU A 601 -11.96 -13.32 -7.49
CA LEU A 601 -11.87 -12.07 -8.22
C LEU A 601 -10.42 -11.80 -8.73
N TYR A 602 -9.42 -12.12 -7.90
CA TYR A 602 -7.99 -12.07 -8.29
C TYR A 602 -7.66 -13.05 -9.43
N VAL A 603 -8.02 -14.33 -9.32
CA VAL A 603 -7.70 -15.31 -10.37
C VAL A 603 -8.33 -14.90 -11.69
N PHE A 604 -9.61 -14.50 -11.70
CA PHE A 604 -10.26 -14.06 -12.93
C PHE A 604 -9.60 -12.80 -13.53
N ARG A 605 -9.08 -11.87 -12.73
CA ARG A 605 -8.30 -10.73 -13.23
C ARG A 605 -7.01 -11.14 -13.95
N CYS A 606 -6.32 -12.18 -13.48
CA CYS A 606 -5.14 -12.72 -14.15
C CYS A 606 -5.49 -13.34 -15.51
N LEU A 607 -6.67 -13.95 -15.64
CA LEU A 607 -7.12 -14.60 -16.88
C LEU A 607 -7.55 -13.61 -17.98
N VAL A 608 -7.93 -12.38 -17.64
CA VAL A 608 -8.38 -11.36 -18.61
C VAL A 608 -7.28 -11.01 -19.61
N GLY A 609 -6.04 -10.84 -19.16
CA GLY A 609 -4.88 -10.54 -20.02
C GLY A 609 -4.83 -9.11 -20.58
N GLU A 610 -5.74 -8.24 -20.15
CA GLU A 610 -5.86 -6.83 -20.55
C GLU A 610 -5.70 -5.94 -19.30
N GLU A 611 -5.39 -4.65 -19.49
CA GLU A 611 -5.47 -3.66 -18.41
C GLU A 611 -6.93 -3.24 -18.21
N ILE A 612 -7.59 -3.85 -17.23
CA ILE A 612 -8.93 -3.47 -16.78
C ILE A 612 -8.91 -2.96 -15.33
N PRO A 613 -9.82 -2.02 -14.98
CA PRO A 613 -10.09 -1.70 -13.59
C PRO A 613 -10.61 -2.95 -12.88
N LEU A 614 -10.10 -3.18 -11.67
CA LEU A 614 -10.67 -4.21 -10.81
C LEU A 614 -11.80 -3.60 -9.98
N ASN A 615 -13.01 -4.12 -10.16
CA ASN A 615 -14.19 -3.57 -9.50
C ASN A 615 -15.27 -4.65 -9.33
N ALA A 616 -16.40 -4.29 -8.73
CA ALA A 616 -17.49 -5.23 -8.46
C ALA A 616 -18.08 -5.88 -9.73
N GLY A 617 -17.94 -5.24 -10.89
CA GLY A 617 -18.40 -5.76 -12.18
C GLY A 617 -17.68 -7.04 -12.61
N CYS A 618 -16.40 -7.23 -12.22
CA CYS A 618 -15.66 -8.47 -12.46
C CYS A 618 -16.37 -9.72 -11.90
N PHE A 619 -17.20 -9.56 -10.86
CA PHE A 619 -17.87 -10.66 -10.17
C PHE A 619 -19.26 -10.96 -10.75
N GLU A 620 -19.87 -10.04 -11.51
CA GLU A 620 -21.22 -10.22 -12.05
C GLU A 620 -21.42 -11.53 -12.84
N PRO A 621 -20.53 -11.94 -13.77
CA PRO A 621 -20.70 -13.17 -14.55
C PRO A 621 -20.25 -14.44 -13.80
N ILE A 622 -19.93 -14.35 -12.51
CA ILE A 622 -19.39 -15.45 -11.70
C ILE A 622 -20.45 -15.94 -10.70
N ASP A 623 -20.88 -17.18 -10.86
CA ASP A 623 -21.80 -17.87 -9.94
C ASP A 623 -20.99 -18.66 -8.91
N LEU A 624 -20.53 -17.97 -7.86
CA LEU A 624 -19.76 -18.59 -6.76
C LEU A 624 -20.66 -19.41 -5.82
N VAL A 625 -20.24 -20.63 -5.52
CA VAL A 625 -20.84 -21.52 -4.51
C VAL A 625 -19.78 -21.95 -3.50
N VAL A 626 -19.98 -21.55 -2.24
CA VAL A 626 -19.15 -21.96 -1.09
C VAL A 626 -20.07 -22.59 -0.04
N PRO A 627 -19.82 -23.84 0.41
CA PRO A 627 -20.64 -24.45 1.45
C PRO A 627 -20.54 -23.68 2.79
N PRO A 628 -21.65 -23.32 3.44
CA PRO A 628 -21.59 -22.64 4.74
C PRO A 628 -21.02 -23.59 5.82
N GLY A 629 -20.11 -23.09 6.64
CA GLY A 629 -19.42 -23.91 7.66
C GLY A 629 -18.29 -24.80 7.11
N CYS A 630 -17.86 -24.60 5.86
CA CYS A 630 -16.55 -25.08 5.40
C CYS A 630 -15.44 -24.09 5.81
N LEU A 631 -14.17 -24.49 5.69
CA LEU A 631 -13.03 -23.63 6.03
C LEU A 631 -12.85 -22.39 5.12
N LEU A 632 -13.64 -22.26 4.05
CA LEU A 632 -13.72 -21.07 3.18
C LEU A 632 -14.97 -20.19 3.45
N SER A 633 -15.79 -20.57 4.43
CA SER A 633 -16.95 -19.81 4.92
C SER A 633 -17.29 -20.19 6.38
N PRO A 634 -16.38 -19.94 7.34
CA PRO A 634 -16.56 -20.28 8.76
C PRO A 634 -17.70 -19.49 9.43
N SER A 635 -18.20 -20.05 10.53
CA SER A 635 -19.10 -19.38 11.48
C SER A 635 -18.33 -18.83 12.69
N PRO A 636 -18.81 -17.74 13.34
CA PRO A 636 -18.30 -17.32 14.64
C PRO A 636 -18.37 -18.44 15.68
N PRO A 637 -17.44 -18.50 16.67
CA PRO A 637 -16.36 -17.56 16.92
C PRO A 637 -15.00 -18.05 16.38
N ALA A 638 -14.95 -18.72 15.21
CA ALA A 638 -13.70 -19.33 14.73
C ALA A 638 -12.54 -18.33 14.59
N ALA A 639 -11.32 -18.78 14.90
CA ALA A 639 -10.09 -18.08 14.51
C ALA A 639 -9.89 -18.12 12.98
N VAL A 640 -9.30 -17.07 12.40
CA VAL A 640 -9.20 -16.88 10.94
C VAL A 640 -7.86 -16.35 10.43
N VAL A 641 -6.90 -15.99 11.30
CA VAL A 641 -5.70 -15.25 10.88
C VAL A 641 -4.86 -16.01 9.83
N ALA A 642 -4.67 -17.32 9.98
CA ALA A 642 -3.99 -18.16 9.00
C ALA A 642 -4.85 -18.44 7.75
N GLY A 643 -6.16 -18.26 7.85
CA GLY A 643 -7.10 -18.29 6.72
C GLY A 643 -6.78 -17.23 5.66
N ASN A 644 -6.48 -16.00 6.10
CA ASN A 644 -6.16 -14.88 5.23
C ASN A 644 -4.84 -15.07 4.46
N VAL A 645 -3.86 -15.76 5.05
CA VAL A 645 -2.47 -15.78 4.55
C VAL A 645 -1.99 -17.14 4.02
N GLU A 646 -2.49 -18.26 4.55
CA GLU A 646 -2.13 -19.62 4.08
C GLU A 646 -3.25 -20.24 3.24
N THR A 647 -4.47 -20.25 3.77
CA THR A 647 -5.62 -20.91 3.11
C THR A 647 -6.01 -20.19 1.82
N SER A 648 -5.88 -18.87 1.78
CA SER A 648 -6.11 -18.05 0.58
C SER A 648 -5.14 -18.38 -0.56
N GLN A 649 -3.86 -18.63 -0.25
CA GLN A 649 -2.84 -19.05 -1.21
C GLN A 649 -3.16 -20.43 -1.79
N ALA A 650 -3.53 -21.38 -0.92
CA ALA A 650 -3.93 -22.72 -1.34
C ALA A 650 -5.23 -22.72 -2.18
N ALA A 651 -6.21 -21.89 -1.85
CA ALA A 651 -7.43 -21.71 -2.66
C ALA A 651 -7.12 -21.11 -4.04
N CYS A 652 -6.17 -20.18 -4.12
CA CYS A 652 -5.72 -19.59 -5.39
C CYS A 652 -5.01 -20.63 -6.27
N ASN A 653 -4.09 -21.42 -5.68
CA ASN A 653 -3.47 -22.58 -6.34
C ASN A 653 -4.53 -23.58 -6.84
N ALA A 654 -5.56 -23.89 -6.03
CA ALA A 654 -6.63 -24.80 -6.43
C ALA A 654 -7.42 -24.29 -7.65
N LEU A 655 -7.75 -22.98 -7.71
CA LEU A 655 -8.41 -22.39 -8.87
C LEU A 655 -7.53 -22.48 -10.13
N PHE A 656 -6.26 -22.08 -10.06
CA PHE A 656 -5.35 -22.14 -11.22
C PHE A 656 -5.11 -23.58 -11.71
N GLY A 657 -5.02 -24.54 -10.79
CA GLY A 657 -4.95 -25.97 -11.10
C GLY A 657 -6.22 -26.49 -11.78
N ALA A 658 -7.40 -26.06 -11.34
CA ALA A 658 -8.69 -26.44 -11.96
C ALA A 658 -8.88 -25.84 -13.35
N LEU A 659 -8.31 -24.66 -13.59
CA LEU A 659 -8.30 -23.97 -14.88
C LEU A 659 -7.25 -24.54 -15.86
N GLY A 660 -6.27 -25.31 -15.37
CA GLY A 660 -5.21 -25.92 -16.18
C GLY A 660 -4.11 -24.96 -16.67
N VAL A 661 -4.11 -23.69 -16.25
CA VAL A 661 -3.26 -22.62 -16.81
C VAL A 661 -1.93 -22.39 -16.08
N GLN A 662 -1.85 -22.68 -14.78
CA GLN A 662 -0.64 -22.43 -13.98
C GLN A 662 -0.48 -23.53 -12.91
N ALA A 663 0.74 -24.01 -12.74
CA ALA A 663 1.16 -24.82 -11.61
C ALA A 663 1.07 -24.03 -10.29
N ALA A 664 1.24 -24.70 -9.16
CA ALA A 664 1.20 -24.04 -7.86
C ALA A 664 2.35 -23.03 -7.69
N ALA A 665 2.03 -21.84 -7.20
CA ALA A 665 3.00 -21.03 -6.46
C ALA A 665 3.21 -21.61 -5.06
N GLN A 666 4.14 -21.03 -4.30
CA GLN A 666 4.59 -21.50 -2.99
C GLN A 666 3.51 -21.92 -1.96
N GLY A 667 2.26 -21.46 -2.10
CA GLY A 667 1.13 -21.97 -1.29
C GLY A 667 1.04 -21.42 0.14
N THR A 668 1.89 -20.44 0.46
CA THR A 668 2.05 -19.83 1.79
C THR A 668 2.51 -18.38 1.62
N MET A 669 2.25 -17.50 2.59
CA MET A 669 2.91 -16.19 2.68
C MET A 669 4.17 -16.21 3.56
N ASN A 670 4.53 -17.36 4.13
CA ASN A 670 5.66 -17.56 5.04
C ASN A 670 5.70 -16.51 6.15
N ASN A 671 4.61 -16.39 6.91
CA ASN A 671 4.41 -15.32 7.86
C ASN A 671 5.35 -15.49 9.05
N LEU A 672 6.12 -14.43 9.29
CA LEU A 672 6.94 -14.24 10.47
C LEU A 672 6.37 -13.06 11.25
N SER A 673 5.91 -13.27 12.48
CA SER A 673 5.81 -12.18 13.46
C SER A 673 6.80 -12.40 14.58
N PHE A 674 7.31 -11.31 15.14
CA PHE A 674 8.05 -11.34 16.39
C PHE A 674 7.89 -10.04 17.15
N GLY A 675 8.14 -10.09 18.45
CA GLY A 675 8.18 -8.90 19.28
C GLY A 675 8.67 -9.16 20.69
N ASP A 676 8.75 -8.08 21.45
CA ASP A 676 8.90 -8.14 22.90
C ASP A 676 7.54 -8.25 23.61
N GLU A 677 7.59 -8.48 24.92
CA GLU A 677 6.43 -8.46 25.82
C GLU A 677 6.23 -7.09 26.49
N ALA A 678 6.86 -6.02 25.97
CA ALA A 678 6.70 -4.67 26.50
C ALA A 678 5.39 -4.04 26.00
N GLN A 679 4.88 -3.06 26.75
CA GLN A 679 3.62 -2.35 26.48
C GLN A 679 3.85 -0.85 26.27
N GLY A 680 3.01 -0.22 25.47
CA GLY A 680 3.08 1.20 25.14
C GLY A 680 4.13 1.54 24.06
N PRO A 681 4.59 2.80 23.98
CA PRO A 681 5.47 3.26 22.89
C PRO A 681 6.83 2.55 22.77
N ALA A 682 7.27 1.83 23.80
CA ALA A 682 8.50 1.03 23.78
C ALA A 682 8.31 -0.39 23.21
N SER A 683 7.07 -0.83 23.00
CA SER A 683 6.73 -2.16 22.48
C SER A 683 7.15 -2.28 21.01
N ARG A 684 8.02 -3.24 20.70
CA ARG A 684 8.53 -3.48 19.35
C ARG A 684 7.82 -4.69 18.73
N GLN A 685 6.94 -4.43 17.77
CA GLN A 685 6.11 -5.43 17.12
C GLN A 685 6.39 -5.48 15.61
N TYR A 686 6.70 -6.67 15.10
CA TYR A 686 7.06 -6.90 13.71
C TYR A 686 6.20 -7.99 13.08
N TYR A 687 5.79 -7.77 11.83
CA TYR A 687 5.16 -8.77 10.98
C TYR A 687 5.62 -8.62 9.53
N GLU A 688 6.00 -9.73 8.90
CA GLU A 688 6.43 -9.84 7.52
C GLU A 688 5.95 -11.13 6.85
N THR A 689 5.44 -10.98 5.62
CA THR A 689 5.30 -12.09 4.67
C THR A 689 6.61 -12.27 3.90
N ILE A 690 7.10 -13.50 3.72
CA ILE A 690 8.36 -13.78 3.01
C ILE A 690 8.06 -14.41 1.64
N CYS A 691 8.69 -13.87 0.59
CA CYS A 691 8.50 -14.26 -0.80
C CYS A 691 9.01 -15.68 -1.13
N GLY A 692 8.64 -16.20 -2.30
CA GLY A 692 9.12 -17.51 -2.75
C GLY A 692 8.94 -17.76 -4.23
N GLY A 693 8.78 -19.03 -4.60
CA GLY A 693 8.61 -19.44 -5.99
C GLY A 693 7.16 -19.34 -6.48
N THR A 694 6.97 -18.84 -7.70
CA THR A 694 5.69 -18.93 -8.42
C THR A 694 5.67 -20.13 -9.37
N GLY A 695 4.47 -20.65 -9.65
CA GLY A 695 4.30 -21.76 -10.58
C GLY A 695 4.55 -21.33 -12.03
N ALA A 696 5.11 -22.23 -12.83
CA ALA A 696 5.13 -22.08 -14.29
C ALA A 696 3.73 -22.29 -14.88
N GLY A 697 3.50 -21.82 -16.11
CA GLY A 697 2.16 -21.88 -16.72
C GLY A 697 2.12 -21.60 -18.21
N VAL A 698 0.92 -21.32 -18.70
CA VAL A 698 0.61 -20.90 -20.08
C VAL A 698 -0.31 -19.68 -20.09
N LEU A 699 -0.07 -18.79 -21.04
CA LEU A 699 -0.93 -17.66 -21.35
C LEU A 699 -2.15 -18.11 -22.18
N ALA A 700 -3.16 -17.25 -22.29
CA ALA A 700 -4.38 -17.52 -23.06
C ALA A 700 -4.17 -17.78 -24.57
N ASP A 701 -2.99 -17.45 -25.11
CA ASP A 701 -2.55 -17.74 -26.48
C ASP A 701 -1.72 -19.05 -26.61
N GLY A 702 -1.54 -19.78 -25.51
CA GLY A 702 -0.78 -21.03 -25.45
C GLY A 702 0.74 -20.87 -25.29
N ARG A 703 1.28 -19.64 -25.23
CA ARG A 703 2.70 -19.43 -24.89
C ARG A 703 2.94 -19.79 -23.43
N GLY A 704 3.90 -20.69 -23.19
CA GLY A 704 4.32 -21.06 -21.84
C GLY A 704 5.27 -20.04 -21.20
N PHE A 705 5.33 -20.04 -19.87
CA PHE A 705 6.21 -19.20 -19.08
C PHE A 705 6.78 -19.97 -17.88
N ALA A 706 8.04 -19.69 -17.55
CA ALA A 706 8.70 -20.18 -16.33
C ALA A 706 8.27 -19.34 -15.11
N GLY A 707 8.29 -19.95 -13.92
CA GLY A 707 7.93 -19.30 -12.67
C GLY A 707 8.96 -18.24 -12.25
N ALA A 708 8.48 -17.06 -11.87
CA ALA A 708 9.30 -16.04 -11.22
C ALA A 708 9.76 -16.52 -9.83
N SER A 709 11.04 -16.29 -9.53
CA SER A 709 11.69 -16.69 -8.28
C SER A 709 11.77 -15.54 -7.28
N ALA A 710 11.63 -15.83 -5.98
CA ALA A 710 11.77 -14.87 -4.88
C ALA A 710 10.85 -13.65 -4.96
N VAL A 711 9.62 -13.82 -5.46
CA VAL A 711 8.60 -12.76 -5.56
C VAL A 711 7.46 -13.00 -4.58
N GLN A 712 6.76 -11.93 -4.18
CA GLN A 712 5.43 -12.10 -3.60
C GLN A 712 4.44 -12.49 -4.70
N SER A 713 3.39 -13.23 -4.33
CA SER A 713 2.49 -13.85 -5.28
C SER A 713 1.08 -13.98 -4.76
N HIS A 714 0.14 -13.95 -5.71
CA HIS A 714 -1.27 -14.21 -5.49
C HIS A 714 -1.87 -13.30 -4.42
N MET A 715 -2.16 -13.79 -3.22
CA MET A 715 -2.96 -13.06 -2.25
C MET A 715 -2.22 -11.91 -1.52
N THR A 716 -0.90 -11.77 -1.73
CA THR A 716 -0.10 -10.62 -1.28
C THR A 716 0.81 -10.10 -2.40
N ASN A 717 1.06 -8.79 -2.36
CA ASN A 717 2.05 -8.08 -3.17
C ASN A 717 2.76 -7.00 -2.31
N SER A 718 2.81 -7.18 -0.99
CA SER A 718 3.53 -6.29 -0.08
C SER A 718 5.04 -6.32 -0.36
N ARG A 719 5.74 -5.22 -0.08
CA ARG A 719 7.21 -5.22 -0.07
C ARG A 719 7.73 -6.00 1.14
N LEU A 720 8.96 -6.49 1.01
CA LEU A 720 9.80 -6.89 2.14
C LEU A 720 10.10 -5.66 3.01
N THR A 721 10.39 -5.83 4.29
CA THR A 721 11.05 -4.75 5.04
C THR A 721 12.48 -4.60 4.53
N ASP A 722 12.91 -3.36 4.29
CA ASP A 722 14.30 -3.08 3.95
C ASP A 722 15.25 -3.53 5.07
N PRO A 723 16.38 -4.20 4.77
CA PRO A 723 17.31 -4.68 5.79
C PRO A 723 17.81 -3.61 6.77
N GLU A 724 18.10 -2.39 6.29
CA GLU A 724 18.63 -1.33 7.16
C GLU A 724 17.53 -0.82 8.12
N ILE A 725 16.30 -0.66 7.62
CA ILE A 725 15.13 -0.28 8.44
C ILE A 725 14.74 -1.39 9.43
N LEU A 726 14.96 -2.67 9.07
CA LEU A 726 14.74 -3.82 9.95
C LEU A 726 15.73 -3.81 11.12
N GLU A 727 17.03 -3.63 10.85
CA GLU A 727 18.08 -3.63 11.88
C GLU A 727 18.13 -2.33 12.70
N GLU A 728 17.68 -1.19 12.15
CA GLU A 728 17.53 0.06 12.91
C GLU A 728 16.41 -0.04 13.96
N ARG A 729 15.26 -0.62 13.59
CA ARG A 729 14.03 -0.53 14.41
C ARG A 729 13.80 -1.72 15.33
N PHE A 730 14.39 -2.87 15.05
CA PHE A 730 14.13 -4.11 15.78
C PHE A 730 15.44 -4.78 16.21
N PRO A 731 15.48 -5.47 17.37
CA PRO A 731 16.70 -6.09 17.90
C PRO A 731 16.98 -7.42 17.18
N VAL A 732 17.17 -7.38 15.87
CA VAL A 732 17.52 -8.50 15.00
C VAL A 732 18.65 -8.11 14.04
N ARG A 733 19.27 -9.11 13.39
CA ARG A 733 20.23 -8.92 12.28
C ARG A 733 19.94 -9.89 11.15
N LEU A 734 19.94 -9.43 9.90
CA LEU A 734 19.72 -10.23 8.70
C LEU A 734 21.05 -10.81 8.18
N GLU A 735 21.35 -12.04 8.59
CA GLU A 735 22.62 -12.70 8.25
C GLU A 735 22.63 -13.29 6.83
N ILE A 736 21.47 -13.72 6.33
CA ILE A 736 21.32 -14.29 4.98
C ILE A 736 19.98 -13.83 4.39
N PHE A 737 20.02 -13.29 3.17
CA PHE A 737 18.84 -13.23 2.30
C PHE A 737 19.25 -13.53 0.86
N ARG A 738 18.82 -14.69 0.32
CA ARG A 738 19.21 -15.15 -1.03
C ARG A 738 18.21 -16.11 -1.63
N LYS A 739 18.21 -16.26 -2.96
CA LYS A 739 17.41 -17.30 -3.65
C LYS A 739 17.84 -18.72 -3.25
N ARG A 740 16.85 -19.59 -3.05
CA ARG A 740 16.99 -21.02 -2.75
C ARG A 740 17.10 -21.81 -4.06
N ARG A 741 18.24 -21.67 -4.73
CA ARG A 741 18.47 -22.25 -6.08
C ARG A 741 18.21 -23.76 -6.12
N GLY A 742 17.42 -24.21 -7.10
CA GLY A 742 17.04 -25.61 -7.26
C GLY A 742 15.86 -26.03 -6.37
N SER A 743 15.00 -25.08 -5.97
CA SER A 743 13.74 -25.38 -5.28
C SER A 743 12.52 -25.29 -6.20
N GLY A 744 12.62 -24.59 -7.33
CA GLY A 744 11.59 -24.63 -8.37
C GLY A 744 11.45 -26.01 -9.01
N GLY A 745 10.22 -26.46 -9.23
CA GLY A 745 9.91 -27.76 -9.83
C GLY A 745 10.30 -27.82 -11.30
N ALA A 746 10.92 -28.93 -11.72
CA ALA A 746 11.36 -29.13 -13.10
C ALA A 746 10.19 -29.33 -14.07
N GLY A 747 10.39 -28.96 -15.33
CA GLY A 747 9.41 -29.11 -16.40
C GLY A 747 9.90 -28.38 -17.65
N ARG A 748 9.18 -28.49 -18.77
CA ARG A 748 9.47 -27.71 -19.99
C ARG A 748 9.54 -26.20 -19.69
N TRP A 749 8.71 -25.76 -18.75
CA TRP A 749 8.85 -24.47 -18.08
C TRP A 749 9.08 -24.73 -16.58
N PRO A 750 10.25 -24.39 -16.01
CA PRO A 750 10.53 -24.64 -14.60
C PRO A 750 9.78 -23.66 -13.70
N GLY A 751 9.37 -24.12 -12.52
CA GLY A 751 8.84 -23.27 -11.47
C GLY A 751 9.91 -22.34 -10.87
N GLY A 752 9.49 -21.30 -10.16
CA GLY A 752 10.40 -20.34 -9.54
C GLY A 752 11.08 -20.89 -8.28
N ASP A 753 12.32 -20.46 -8.02
CA ASP A 753 12.99 -20.73 -6.74
C ASP A 753 12.39 -19.90 -5.58
N GLY A 754 12.35 -20.51 -4.40
CA GLY A 754 12.10 -19.83 -3.12
C GLY A 754 13.28 -18.96 -2.65
N VAL A 755 13.28 -18.58 -1.38
CA VAL A 755 14.39 -17.88 -0.70
C VAL A 755 14.87 -18.61 0.55
N ILE A 756 16.03 -18.19 1.03
CA ILE A 756 16.52 -18.46 2.37
C ILE A 756 16.69 -17.10 3.06
N ARG A 757 15.96 -16.88 4.17
CA ARG A 757 16.03 -15.69 5.03
C ARG A 757 16.48 -16.14 6.42
N GLN A 758 17.58 -15.59 6.93
CA GLN A 758 18.14 -15.92 8.24
C GLN A 758 18.29 -14.66 9.10
N LEU A 759 17.64 -14.67 10.26
CA LEU A 759 17.71 -13.61 11.26
C LEU A 759 18.43 -14.11 12.51
N ARG A 760 19.21 -13.26 13.18
CA ARG A 760 19.70 -13.49 14.56
C ARG A 760 19.07 -12.49 15.51
N ALA A 761 18.58 -12.95 16.65
CA ALA A 761 18.07 -12.10 17.72
C ALA A 761 19.22 -11.41 18.48
N LEU A 762 19.12 -10.11 18.73
CA LEU A 762 20.09 -9.31 19.48
C LEU A 762 19.66 -9.08 20.93
N GLU A 763 18.35 -9.05 21.17
CA GLU A 763 17.69 -9.10 22.47
C GLU A 763 16.77 -10.34 22.51
N PRO A 764 16.30 -10.81 23.68
CA PRO A 764 15.31 -11.89 23.73
C PRO A 764 14.00 -11.50 23.03
N LEU A 765 13.48 -12.38 22.18
CA LEU A 765 12.28 -12.13 21.36
C LEU A 765 11.33 -13.32 21.41
N ARG A 766 10.03 -13.05 21.34
CA ARG A 766 8.98 -14.05 21.13
C ARG A 766 8.57 -14.04 19.66
N VAL A 767 8.58 -15.21 19.02
CA VAL A 767 8.38 -15.41 17.58
C VAL A 767 7.14 -16.26 17.36
N SER A 768 6.31 -15.88 16.39
CA SER A 768 5.24 -16.70 15.81
C SER A 768 5.55 -16.99 14.34
N LEU A 769 5.37 -18.24 13.93
CA LEU A 769 5.40 -18.67 12.53
C LEU A 769 4.04 -19.24 12.12
N LEU A 770 3.56 -18.78 10.96
CA LEU A 770 2.44 -19.35 10.22
C LEU A 770 2.91 -19.62 8.79
N THR A 771 3.31 -20.88 8.52
CA THR A 771 3.86 -21.28 7.22
C THR A 771 3.37 -22.66 6.79
N GLY A 772 2.85 -22.76 5.57
CA GLY A 772 2.46 -24.01 4.90
C GLY A 772 3.47 -24.48 3.86
N SER A 773 3.07 -25.47 3.05
CA SER A 773 3.92 -26.14 2.06
C SER A 773 5.29 -26.57 2.59
N ARG A 774 5.26 -27.10 3.82
CA ARG A 774 6.35 -27.78 4.52
C ARG A 774 6.19 -29.30 4.48
N ARG A 775 4.95 -29.83 4.45
CA ARG A 775 4.67 -31.24 4.13
C ARG A 775 4.21 -31.40 2.67
N VAL A 776 3.22 -30.62 2.24
CA VAL A 776 2.60 -30.74 0.91
C VAL A 776 3.38 -29.87 -0.11
N PRO A 777 4.05 -30.47 -1.12
CA PRO A 777 4.84 -29.71 -2.07
C PRO A 777 3.94 -28.97 -3.08
N PRO A 778 4.27 -27.72 -3.47
CA PRO A 778 3.56 -27.00 -4.53
C PRO A 778 3.52 -27.79 -5.84
N PHE A 779 2.34 -28.26 -6.25
CA PHE A 779 2.17 -29.18 -7.38
C PHE A 779 2.66 -28.60 -8.72
N GLY A 780 3.27 -29.45 -9.54
CA GLY A 780 3.50 -29.19 -10.97
C GLY A 780 2.29 -29.54 -11.82
N LEU A 781 2.24 -29.05 -13.06
CA LEU A 781 1.07 -29.17 -13.94
C LEU A 781 1.45 -29.62 -15.35
N ALA A 782 0.50 -30.25 -16.06
CA ALA A 782 0.69 -30.78 -17.42
C ALA A 782 1.93 -31.71 -17.59
N GLY A 783 2.33 -32.43 -16.54
CA GLY A 783 3.51 -33.29 -16.51
C GLY A 783 4.77 -32.66 -15.89
N GLY A 784 4.72 -31.38 -15.52
CA GLY A 784 5.76 -30.75 -14.70
C GLY A 784 5.80 -31.30 -13.28
N GLN A 785 6.97 -31.24 -12.67
CA GLN A 785 7.24 -31.71 -11.31
C GLN A 785 6.87 -30.66 -10.25
N ALA A 786 6.60 -31.12 -9.03
CA ALA A 786 6.32 -30.23 -7.90
C ALA A 786 7.55 -29.43 -7.48
N GLY A 787 7.32 -28.24 -6.91
CA GLY A 787 8.35 -27.45 -6.24
C GLY A 787 8.74 -28.08 -4.90
N ALA A 788 9.97 -27.83 -4.45
CA ALA A 788 10.45 -28.30 -3.16
C ALA A 788 9.74 -27.57 -2.01
N CYS A 789 9.31 -28.33 -1.00
CA CYS A 789 8.78 -27.80 0.26
C CYS A 789 9.76 -26.80 0.92
N GLY A 790 9.20 -25.86 1.68
CA GLY A 790 9.98 -25.00 2.58
C GLY A 790 10.50 -25.77 3.80
N ALA A 791 11.29 -25.09 4.64
CA ALA A 791 11.76 -25.60 5.92
C ALA A 791 11.98 -24.45 6.92
N ASN A 792 11.74 -24.71 8.20
CA ASN A 792 11.92 -23.75 9.29
C ASN A 792 13.01 -24.29 10.25
N TRP A 793 13.99 -23.48 10.63
CA TRP A 793 15.12 -23.90 11.45
C TRP A 793 15.40 -22.92 12.60
N LEU A 794 15.61 -23.46 13.80
CA LEU A 794 16.15 -22.76 14.96
C LEU A 794 17.66 -22.97 15.04
N LEU A 795 18.41 -21.87 15.18
CA LEU A 795 19.87 -21.85 15.19
C LEU A 795 20.34 -21.48 16.61
N ARG A 796 20.88 -22.44 17.35
CA ARG A 796 21.34 -22.24 18.73
C ARG A 796 22.64 -21.44 18.77
N SER A 797 22.84 -20.66 19.84
CA SER A 797 24.11 -19.96 20.10
C SER A 797 25.33 -20.90 20.23
N GLY A 798 25.10 -22.20 20.49
CA GLY A 798 26.12 -23.25 20.48
C GLY A 798 26.45 -23.84 19.09
N GLY A 799 25.82 -23.35 18.01
CA GLY A 799 26.06 -23.80 16.63
C GLY A 799 25.27 -25.04 16.19
N SER A 800 24.38 -25.59 17.01
CA SER A 800 23.45 -26.63 16.59
C SER A 800 22.20 -26.06 15.90
N GLU A 801 21.67 -26.81 14.93
CA GLU A 801 20.45 -26.47 14.20
C GLU A 801 19.33 -27.47 14.51
N GLU A 802 18.12 -26.96 14.74
CA GLU A 802 16.93 -27.74 15.07
C GLU A 802 15.80 -27.45 14.07
N THR A 803 15.14 -28.48 13.53
CA THR A 803 13.98 -28.31 12.65
C THR A 803 12.76 -27.86 13.45
N LEU A 804 12.13 -26.77 13.03
CA LEU A 804 10.86 -26.28 13.56
C LEU A 804 9.67 -26.82 12.72
N PRO A 805 8.48 -27.01 13.32
CA PRO A 805 7.28 -27.38 12.59
C PRO A 805 6.76 -26.22 11.69
N PRO A 806 5.72 -26.48 10.86
CA PRO A 806 5.24 -25.49 9.88
C PRO A 806 4.67 -24.22 10.53
N CYS A 807 3.96 -24.39 11.66
CA CYS A 807 3.49 -23.31 12.52
C CYS A 807 4.05 -23.53 13.93
N CYS A 808 4.59 -22.48 14.56
CA CYS A 808 5.14 -22.56 15.92
C CYS A 808 5.16 -21.21 16.63
N GLU A 809 5.11 -21.25 17.96
CA GLU A 809 5.46 -20.13 18.83
C GLU A 809 6.69 -20.51 19.65
N ILE A 810 7.75 -19.69 19.60
CA ILE A 810 9.01 -19.94 20.30
C ILE A 810 9.57 -18.65 20.93
N SER A 811 10.40 -18.81 21.95
CA SER A 811 11.28 -17.73 22.43
C SER A 811 12.68 -17.92 21.86
N LEU A 812 13.25 -16.88 21.23
CA LEU A 812 14.66 -16.79 20.89
C LEU A 812 15.41 -16.07 22.01
N ALA A 813 16.49 -16.64 22.50
CA ALA A 813 17.45 -15.91 23.33
C ALA A 813 18.35 -15.00 22.47
N ALA A 814 18.92 -13.97 23.09
CA ALA A 814 19.93 -13.14 22.43
C ALA A 814 21.11 -13.99 21.94
N GLY A 815 21.45 -13.86 20.66
CA GLY A 815 22.45 -14.67 19.97
C GLY A 815 21.91 -15.91 19.26
N GLU A 816 20.68 -16.37 19.54
CA GLU A 816 20.02 -17.42 18.73
C GLU A 816 19.46 -16.83 17.43
N GLY A 817 19.21 -17.69 16.45
CA GLY A 817 18.70 -17.29 15.15
C GLY A 817 17.60 -18.18 14.59
N LEU A 818 16.97 -17.70 13.53
CA LEU A 818 15.90 -18.35 12.81
C LEU A 818 16.22 -18.33 11.32
N ARG A 819 16.25 -19.50 10.67
CA ARG A 819 16.37 -19.62 9.21
C ARG A 819 15.07 -20.17 8.63
N ILE A 820 14.47 -19.40 7.73
CA ILE A 820 13.28 -19.78 6.96
C ILE A 820 13.72 -20.03 5.52
N GLU A 821 13.44 -21.23 5.03
CA GLU A 821 13.55 -21.61 3.64
C GLU A 821 12.14 -21.66 3.04
N THR A 822 11.83 -20.80 2.08
CA THR A 822 10.50 -20.76 1.47
C THR A 822 10.37 -21.76 0.31
N PRO A 823 9.14 -22.21 -0.02
CA PRO A 823 8.93 -23.19 -1.08
C PRO A 823 9.27 -22.62 -2.47
N GLY A 824 9.64 -23.52 -3.39
CA GLY A 824 9.61 -23.22 -4.82
C GLY A 824 8.21 -23.36 -5.41
N GLY A 825 8.00 -22.88 -6.63
CA GLY A 825 6.78 -23.14 -7.40
C GLY A 825 6.88 -24.43 -8.21
N GLY A 826 5.75 -24.98 -8.64
CA GLY A 826 5.71 -26.15 -9.53
C GLY A 826 6.10 -25.83 -10.98
N GLY A 827 6.64 -26.82 -11.68
CA GLY A 827 6.93 -26.75 -13.12
C GLY A 827 5.69 -27.01 -13.98
N TYR A 828 5.77 -26.63 -15.26
CA TYR A 828 4.70 -26.84 -16.25
C TYR A 828 5.21 -27.56 -17.49
N GLY A 829 4.49 -28.61 -17.90
CA GLY A 829 4.90 -29.50 -18.99
C GLY A 829 5.98 -30.49 -18.53
N ALA A 830 5.97 -31.70 -19.09
CA ALA A 830 7.05 -32.67 -18.86
C ALA A 830 8.43 -32.04 -19.17
N PRO A 831 9.48 -32.31 -18.37
CA PRO A 831 10.84 -31.92 -18.72
C PRO A 831 11.33 -32.70 -19.94
N ASP A 832 12.22 -32.08 -20.72
CA ASP A 832 12.93 -32.68 -21.86
C ASP A 832 14.05 -33.64 -21.42
#